data_AF-A0A9D7RM22-F1
#
_entry.id   AF-A0A9D7RM22-F1
#
_cell.length_a   1.000
_cell.length_b   1.000
_cell.length_c   1.000
_cell.angle_alpha   90.00
_cell.angle_beta   90.00
_cell.angle_gamma   90.00
#
_symmetry.space_group_name_H-M   'P 1'
#
loop_
_entity.id
_entity.type
_entity.pdbx_description
1 polymer ?
#
loop_
_entity_poly.entity_id
_entity_poly.type
_entity_poly.pdbx_seq_one_letter_code
_entity_poly.pdbx_strand_id
1 'polypeptide(L)'
;MQDNNGATNNGIVDASTTYNSLITAITTAGGPTYQYRQIDPLNNDDGGEPGGNIRQGFLFNPNRVSFVDIVGGTSTSSTTVSNMSGIPTLSASPGRIDPTNAAFNGSRKPLIGQFTFNGQRVFVLGVHLIARAGGDPLFGKNQPPILSTETQRQQQATIVKDFVASILAIDPNANVVVGGFLNDYEYANPVNILETAPLTNLTETLPANERYGYNFQGNSNSLSHILVSSNLANNLMGNDIVHLASEFSDQITFLDPIVAQFLLAPPCPASGILYVNASAANGGDGMTWGTAYNKLQDAITLACGCTGTKPAIWVARGTYYPTADESGNLSPSDPRNKTFAMKSEVGIYGGFVGNEAANYDLALRDFVTNETILSGDIDLNNTTDNGNAYNVLINVNTNSTAILDGFTVTGGYYGTELGFPDRRARGSAMYNYLSSPTIRNCIFTQNVGFYGNTYNYASSTTYTNCVFVQNDNNALFNEGAGTVSLINCTLSANARAIFNNDNGTSTIVKNSIIWGNTEGIGGPGLSNVTVTYSIVQGGVFTGTGNLSQDPLFVNAAGSNLRLLPCSPAIDAGTAAGAPPIDLDGNPRPYVGMVSLVDMGAYEYQGDPMAITLNDPTVTQPTCALPTGTIVVNATSSGIMEYSVDNGANWQSSATFGGLAPGNYNIKVRLVPTPACEVVYTSNPVMLINPFSVTTTDTWTGCVSTDWAVAGNWRMALYPRLAIT
;
A
#
# COMPACT_ATOMS: atom_id res chain seq x y z
N MET A 1 9.98 -14.25 41.73
CA MET A 1 8.72 -15.03 41.77
C MET A 1 8.85 -16.20 42.73
N GLN A 2 7.76 -16.57 43.41
CA GLN A 2 7.68 -17.68 44.38
C GLN A 2 7.04 -18.94 43.79
N ASP A 3 7.14 -20.05 44.50
CA ASP A 3 6.60 -21.36 44.11
C ASP A 3 5.06 -21.32 44.11
N ASN A 4 4.43 -22.30 43.45
CA ASN A 4 2.97 -22.44 43.43
C ASN A 4 2.35 -22.59 44.82
N ASN A 5 3.14 -23.00 45.81
CA ASN A 5 2.74 -23.20 47.21
C ASN A 5 3.41 -22.20 48.18
N GLY A 6 3.98 -21.10 47.66
CA GLY A 6 4.62 -20.06 48.46
C GLY A 6 5.87 -20.56 49.19
N ALA A 7 5.97 -20.31 50.50
CA ALA A 7 7.12 -20.67 51.33
C ALA A 7 7.09 -22.10 51.89
N THR A 8 6.13 -22.93 51.45
CA THR A 8 5.95 -24.27 52.02
C THR A 8 7.03 -25.23 51.52
N ASN A 9 7.93 -25.66 52.42
CA ASN A 9 9.01 -26.59 52.08
C ASN A 9 8.52 -28.04 51.92
N ASN A 10 7.96 -28.37 50.75
CA ASN A 10 7.49 -29.71 50.41
C ASN A 10 8.12 -30.27 49.11
N GLY A 11 9.16 -29.61 48.59
CA GLY A 11 9.88 -30.00 47.37
C GLY A 11 9.30 -29.47 46.06
N ILE A 12 8.18 -28.74 46.08
CA ILE A 12 7.64 -28.08 44.89
C ILE A 12 8.49 -26.85 44.58
N VAL A 13 9.01 -26.79 43.35
CA VAL A 13 9.79 -25.66 42.82
C VAL A 13 9.13 -24.99 41.59
N ASP A 14 8.01 -25.53 41.12
CA ASP A 14 7.26 -24.96 39.99
C ASP A 14 6.56 -23.66 40.40
N ALA A 15 6.56 -22.68 39.51
CA ALA A 15 5.91 -21.36 39.68
C ALA A 15 4.81 -21.07 38.65
N SER A 16 4.43 -22.05 37.82
CA SER A 16 3.45 -21.87 36.75
C SER A 16 2.10 -21.29 37.21
N THR A 17 1.59 -21.76 38.35
CA THR A 17 0.35 -21.25 38.95
C THR A 17 0.52 -19.79 39.36
N THR A 18 1.62 -19.44 40.02
CA THR A 18 1.91 -18.08 40.48
C THR A 18 2.00 -17.10 39.30
N TYR A 19 2.67 -17.47 38.21
CA TYR A 19 2.72 -16.65 37.00
C TYR A 19 1.33 -16.48 36.36
N ASN A 20 0.58 -17.58 36.21
CA ASN A 20 -0.74 -17.55 35.59
C ASN A 20 -1.74 -16.74 36.42
N SER A 21 -1.66 -16.78 37.75
CA SER A 21 -2.47 -15.92 38.62
C SER A 21 -2.19 -14.43 38.39
N LEU A 22 -0.91 -14.04 38.28
CA LEU A 22 -0.54 -12.66 37.98
C LEU A 22 -1.02 -12.22 36.60
N ILE A 23 -0.81 -13.06 35.57
CA ILE A 23 -1.26 -12.78 34.20
C ILE A 23 -2.78 -12.61 34.18
N THR A 24 -3.52 -13.50 34.83
CA THR A 24 -4.98 -13.45 34.92
C THR A 24 -5.46 -12.17 35.62
N ALA A 25 -4.79 -11.77 36.70
CA ALA A 25 -5.11 -10.54 37.41
C ALA A 25 -4.90 -9.30 36.52
N ILE A 26 -3.77 -9.24 35.78
CA ILE A 26 -3.48 -8.16 34.83
C ILE A 26 -4.56 -8.09 33.75
N THR A 27 -4.91 -9.22 33.13
CA THR A 27 -5.92 -9.25 32.08
C THR A 27 -7.32 -8.89 32.60
N THR A 28 -7.66 -9.32 33.81
CA THR A 28 -8.94 -8.99 34.46
C THR A 28 -9.04 -7.49 34.75
N ALA A 29 -7.92 -6.85 35.08
CA ALA A 29 -7.84 -5.40 35.25
C ALA A 29 -7.84 -4.60 33.92
N GLY A 30 -7.97 -5.27 32.77
CA GLY A 30 -7.97 -4.64 31.43
C GLY A 30 -6.58 -4.47 30.81
N GLY A 31 -5.53 -5.02 31.44
CA GLY A 31 -4.17 -5.02 30.91
C GLY A 31 -3.95 -6.06 29.79
N PRO A 32 -2.80 -6.02 29.10
CA PRO A 32 -2.49 -6.98 28.05
C PRO A 32 -2.24 -8.39 28.60
N THR A 33 -2.45 -9.40 27.76
CA THR A 33 -2.06 -10.77 28.10
C THR A 33 -0.55 -10.95 27.94
N TYR A 34 0.11 -11.34 29.02
CA TYR A 34 1.56 -11.58 29.05
C TYR A 34 1.90 -13.06 28.86
N GLN A 35 3.09 -13.33 28.35
CA GLN A 35 3.77 -14.62 28.43
C GLN A 35 4.95 -14.54 29.40
N TYR A 36 5.41 -15.68 29.91
CA TYR A 36 6.57 -15.73 30.81
C TYR A 36 7.62 -16.77 30.38
N ARG A 37 8.86 -16.56 30.84
CA ARG A 37 9.97 -17.52 30.73
C ARG A 37 10.77 -17.54 32.03
N GLN A 38 11.09 -18.73 32.51
CA GLN A 38 11.83 -18.96 33.75
C GLN A 38 12.49 -20.36 33.73
N ILE A 39 13.37 -20.63 34.70
CA ILE A 39 13.96 -21.94 34.95
C ILE A 39 13.72 -22.26 36.42
N ASP A 40 13.06 -23.39 36.71
CA ASP A 40 12.86 -23.83 38.08
C ASP A 40 14.21 -23.99 38.80
N PRO A 41 14.35 -23.47 40.03
CA PRO A 41 15.55 -23.67 40.84
C PRO A 41 15.61 -25.11 41.39
N LEU A 42 16.77 -25.50 41.93
CA LEU A 42 16.84 -26.68 42.77
C LEU A 42 16.24 -26.38 44.15
N ASN A 43 15.52 -27.36 44.71
CA ASN A 43 14.84 -27.20 46.00
C ASN A 43 15.83 -26.80 47.12
N ASN A 44 15.56 -25.68 47.78
CA ASN A 44 16.32 -25.04 48.85
C ASN A 44 17.74 -24.56 48.47
N ASP A 45 18.07 -24.46 47.18
CA ASP A 45 19.42 -24.12 46.73
C ASP A 45 19.62 -22.62 46.37
N ASP A 46 18.55 -21.94 45.96
CA ASP A 46 18.63 -20.55 45.45
C ASP A 46 18.55 -19.47 46.57
N GLY A 47 18.45 -19.84 47.85
CA GLY A 47 18.39 -18.91 48.97
C GLY A 47 17.18 -17.95 48.96
N GLY A 48 17.04 -17.13 50.01
CA GLY A 48 15.88 -16.23 50.18
C GLY A 48 15.00 -16.65 51.36
N GLU A 49 13.67 -16.61 51.17
CA GLU A 49 12.71 -17.00 52.20
C GLU A 49 12.84 -18.50 52.53
N PRO A 50 13.01 -18.87 53.82
CA PRO A 50 13.11 -20.28 54.21
C PRO A 50 11.94 -21.12 53.70
N GLY A 51 12.26 -22.19 52.96
CA GLY A 51 11.28 -23.12 52.42
C GLY A 51 10.68 -22.75 51.06
N GLY A 52 10.85 -21.50 50.61
CA GLY A 52 10.49 -21.06 49.26
C GLY A 52 11.72 -20.95 48.35
N ASN A 53 11.52 -21.09 47.04
CA ASN A 53 12.61 -21.17 46.07
C ASN A 53 12.66 -19.96 45.15
N ILE A 54 12.94 -18.75 45.65
CA ILE A 54 12.79 -17.51 44.86
C ILE A 54 13.60 -17.54 43.55
N ARG A 55 12.97 -17.15 42.43
CA ARG A 55 13.59 -17.13 41.10
C ARG A 55 13.45 -15.81 40.35
N GLN A 56 14.31 -15.64 39.35
CA GLN A 56 14.20 -14.65 38.28
C GLN A 56 13.34 -15.23 37.16
N GLY A 57 12.65 -14.37 36.43
CA GLY A 57 11.96 -14.73 35.20
C GLY A 57 11.50 -13.49 34.46
N PHE A 58 11.17 -13.69 33.19
CA PHE A 58 10.68 -12.64 32.32
C PHE A 58 9.16 -12.72 32.21
N LEU A 59 8.51 -11.56 32.19
CA LEU A 59 7.11 -11.40 31.84
C LEU A 59 7.06 -10.39 30.68
N PHE A 60 6.55 -10.78 29.51
CA PHE A 60 6.59 -9.96 28.30
C PHE A 60 5.28 -9.99 27.51
N ASN A 61 4.96 -8.88 26.86
CA ASN A 61 3.77 -8.76 26.02
C ASN A 61 4.11 -9.30 24.61
N PRO A 62 3.56 -10.44 24.18
CA PRO A 62 3.88 -11.07 22.90
C PRO A 62 3.41 -10.24 21.70
N ASN A 63 2.49 -9.28 21.88
CA ASN A 63 2.09 -8.35 20.82
C ASN A 63 3.11 -7.22 20.60
N ARG A 64 4.17 -7.14 21.42
CA ARG A 64 5.19 -6.10 21.33
C ARG A 64 6.58 -6.67 21.09
N VAL A 65 6.95 -7.74 21.79
CA VAL A 65 8.28 -8.36 21.73
C VAL A 65 8.14 -9.86 21.58
N SER A 66 9.06 -10.47 20.85
CA SER A 66 9.15 -11.94 20.76
C SER A 66 10.29 -12.45 21.62
N PHE A 67 10.06 -13.54 22.34
CA PHE A 67 11.12 -14.27 23.03
C PHE A 67 11.71 -15.34 22.10
N VAL A 68 13.03 -15.52 22.11
CA VAL A 68 13.72 -16.55 21.33
C VAL A 68 14.03 -17.73 22.22
N ASP A 69 13.26 -18.80 22.08
CA ASP A 69 13.45 -20.05 22.82
C ASP A 69 14.59 -20.89 22.21
N ILE A 70 15.61 -21.18 23.02
CA ILE A 70 16.74 -22.05 22.68
C ILE A 70 16.84 -23.13 23.77
N VAL A 71 16.64 -24.39 23.37
CA VAL A 71 16.63 -25.55 24.28
C VAL A 71 18.00 -25.76 24.96
N GLY A 72 17.99 -26.24 26.20
CA GLY A 72 19.22 -26.62 26.93
C GLY A 72 19.39 -25.97 28.31
N GLY A 73 18.58 -24.96 28.63
CA GLY A 73 18.55 -24.32 29.94
C GLY A 73 17.97 -25.25 31.01
N THR A 74 18.71 -25.45 32.10
CA THR A 74 18.31 -26.21 33.30
C THR A 74 18.82 -25.49 34.55
N SER A 75 18.42 -25.95 35.74
CA SER A 75 18.87 -25.37 37.01
C SER A 75 20.40 -25.46 37.21
N THR A 76 21.07 -26.40 36.54
CA THR A 76 22.51 -26.69 36.71
C THR A 76 23.33 -26.52 35.44
N SER A 77 22.72 -26.25 34.28
CA SER A 77 23.46 -26.04 33.03
C SER A 77 23.87 -24.59 32.86
N SER A 78 25.16 -24.36 32.56
CA SER A 78 25.65 -23.03 32.23
C SER A 78 25.35 -22.69 30.78
N THR A 79 24.82 -21.49 30.57
CA THR A 79 24.69 -20.87 29.25
C THR A 79 26.05 -20.36 28.80
N THR A 80 26.35 -20.50 27.52
CA THR A 80 27.59 -20.02 26.89
C THR A 80 27.25 -19.12 25.72
N VAL A 81 28.15 -18.19 25.39
CA VAL A 81 28.04 -17.33 24.20
C VAL A 81 29.03 -17.84 23.15
N SER A 82 28.55 -18.03 21.93
CA SER A 82 29.36 -18.43 20.77
C SER A 82 29.28 -17.37 19.68
N ASN A 83 30.33 -17.29 18.85
CA ASN A 83 30.36 -16.40 17.69
C ASN A 83 29.95 -17.16 16.43
N MET A 84 28.77 -16.84 15.89
CA MET A 84 28.31 -17.33 14.59
C MET A 84 28.40 -16.20 13.57
N SER A 85 29.51 -16.12 12.84
CA SER A 85 29.72 -15.13 11.77
C SER A 85 29.58 -13.66 12.22
N GLY A 86 30.16 -13.32 13.36
CA GLY A 86 30.07 -11.98 13.97
C GLY A 86 28.81 -11.77 14.82
N ILE A 87 27.99 -12.82 14.99
CA ILE A 87 26.72 -12.74 15.71
C ILE A 87 26.85 -13.48 17.06
N PRO A 88 26.69 -12.79 18.20
CA PRO A 88 26.68 -13.46 19.51
C PRO A 88 25.45 -14.35 19.62
N THR A 89 25.64 -15.63 19.95
CA THR A 89 24.54 -16.58 20.10
C THR A 89 24.64 -17.38 21.38
N LEU A 90 23.53 -17.44 22.12
CA LEU A 90 23.41 -18.21 23.36
C LEU A 90 23.24 -19.70 23.07
N SER A 91 23.80 -20.54 23.94
CA SER A 91 23.53 -21.99 23.92
C SER A 91 22.16 -22.37 24.50
N ALA A 92 21.52 -21.48 25.28
CA ALA A 92 20.21 -21.66 25.88
C ALA A 92 19.52 -20.30 26.13
N SER A 93 18.19 -20.25 25.98
CA SER A 93 17.34 -19.08 26.23
C SER A 93 15.91 -19.57 26.51
N PRO A 94 15.37 -19.40 27.74
CA PRO A 94 16.06 -18.87 28.91
C PRO A 94 17.22 -19.79 29.33
N GLY A 95 18.24 -19.22 29.98
CA GLY A 95 19.42 -19.94 30.43
C GLY A 95 19.97 -19.39 31.75
N ARG A 96 20.68 -20.21 32.54
CA ARG A 96 21.38 -19.76 33.75
C ARG A 96 22.84 -19.40 33.44
N ILE A 97 23.40 -18.42 34.15
CA ILE A 97 24.81 -18.02 34.03
C ILE A 97 25.61 -18.67 35.16
N ASP A 98 26.50 -19.61 34.81
CA ASP A 98 27.39 -20.35 35.72
C ASP A 98 26.72 -20.80 37.04
N PRO A 99 25.60 -21.56 36.97
CA PRO A 99 24.75 -21.83 38.13
C PRO A 99 25.40 -22.71 39.21
N THR A 100 26.48 -23.42 38.88
CA THR A 100 27.23 -24.28 39.82
C THR A 100 28.41 -23.57 40.49
N ASN A 101 28.63 -22.29 40.18
CA ASN A 101 29.71 -21.52 40.78
C ASN A 101 29.46 -21.28 42.28
N ALA A 102 30.49 -21.48 43.10
CA ALA A 102 30.40 -21.29 44.55
C ALA A 102 29.98 -19.87 44.96
N ALA A 103 30.20 -18.86 44.11
CA ALA A 103 29.71 -17.50 44.32
C ALA A 103 28.17 -17.43 44.47
N PHE A 104 27.42 -18.38 43.91
CA PHE A 104 25.97 -18.44 44.00
C PHE A 104 25.44 -19.43 45.06
N ASN A 105 26.31 -20.01 45.90
CA ASN A 105 25.87 -20.86 47.02
C ASN A 105 24.92 -20.07 47.95
N GLY A 106 23.73 -20.62 48.20
CA GLY A 106 22.69 -19.98 49.01
C GLY A 106 22.17 -18.67 48.41
N SER A 107 22.29 -18.50 47.09
CA SER A 107 21.88 -17.29 46.37
C SER A 107 21.28 -17.63 45.01
N ARG A 108 20.63 -16.64 44.40
CA ARG A 108 19.89 -16.83 43.16
C ARG A 108 20.86 -16.79 41.98
N LYS A 109 20.67 -17.70 41.03
CA LYS A 109 21.51 -17.82 39.84
C LYS A 109 20.99 -16.88 38.75
N PRO A 110 21.79 -16.02 38.10
CA PRO A 110 21.31 -15.10 37.08
C PRO A 110 20.63 -15.83 35.91
N LEU A 111 19.59 -15.20 35.35
CA LEU A 111 18.83 -15.72 34.19
C LEU A 111 19.10 -14.83 32.98
N ILE A 112 19.48 -15.40 31.84
CA ILE A 112 19.60 -14.72 30.55
C ILE A 112 18.47 -15.15 29.63
N GLY A 113 17.93 -14.20 28.86
CA GLY A 113 16.98 -14.45 27.77
C GLY A 113 17.30 -13.59 26.55
N GLN A 114 17.03 -14.14 25.37
CA GLN A 114 17.10 -13.43 24.10
C GLN A 114 15.70 -13.02 23.64
N PHE A 115 15.56 -11.75 23.27
CA PHE A 115 14.36 -11.17 22.69
C PHE A 115 14.64 -10.63 21.30
N THR A 116 13.57 -10.49 20.51
CA THR A 116 13.54 -9.73 19.27
C THR A 116 12.53 -8.61 19.40
N PHE A 117 12.94 -7.39 19.05
CA PHE A 117 12.09 -6.21 18.98
C PHE A 117 12.46 -5.40 17.74
N ASN A 118 11.49 -5.11 16.86
CA ASN A 118 11.72 -4.42 15.59
C ASN A 118 12.86 -5.04 14.75
N GLY A 119 12.93 -6.37 14.67
CA GLY A 119 14.01 -7.09 13.98
C GLY A 119 15.38 -7.03 14.68
N GLN A 120 15.52 -6.27 15.76
CA GLN A 120 16.74 -6.20 16.55
C GLN A 120 16.75 -7.23 17.67
N ARG A 121 17.92 -7.84 17.89
CA ARG A 121 18.16 -8.73 19.04
C ARG A 121 18.40 -7.90 20.31
N VAL A 122 17.81 -8.33 21.42
CA VAL A 122 18.04 -7.77 22.76
C VAL A 122 18.31 -8.90 23.76
N PHE A 123 19.43 -8.82 24.47
CA PHE A 123 19.78 -9.73 25.56
C PHE A 123 19.36 -9.12 26.90
N VAL A 124 18.57 -9.84 27.69
CA VAL A 124 18.10 -9.37 28.99
C VAL A 124 18.54 -10.34 30.07
N LEU A 125 19.29 -9.84 31.04
CA LEU A 125 19.75 -10.57 32.21
C LEU A 125 18.95 -10.14 33.43
N GLY A 126 18.27 -11.09 34.07
CA GLY A 126 17.67 -10.93 35.39
C GLY A 126 18.66 -11.32 36.48
N VAL A 127 18.97 -10.38 37.38
CA VAL A 127 19.96 -10.57 38.46
C VAL A 127 19.32 -10.35 39.83
N HIS A 128 19.69 -11.18 40.81
CA HIS A 128 19.32 -10.98 42.21
C HIS A 128 20.43 -11.47 43.14
N LEU A 129 21.43 -10.63 43.37
CA LEU A 129 22.64 -10.98 44.16
C LEU A 129 22.32 -11.24 45.63
N ILE A 130 23.23 -11.87 46.36
CA ILE A 130 23.01 -12.23 47.78
C ILE A 130 22.71 -11.00 48.66
N ALA A 131 21.75 -11.13 49.58
CA ALA A 131 21.33 -10.03 50.45
C ALA A 131 22.47 -9.53 51.36
N ARG A 132 22.37 -8.26 51.79
CA ARG A 132 23.33 -7.63 52.74
C ARG A 132 23.20 -8.13 54.20
N ALA A 133 22.71 -9.35 54.39
CA ALA A 133 22.46 -9.92 55.71
C ALA A 133 23.78 -10.13 56.48
N GLY A 134 23.73 -9.89 57.80
CA GLY A 134 24.87 -10.12 58.69
C GLY A 134 25.99 -9.07 58.61
N GLY A 135 25.76 -7.93 57.96
CA GLY A 135 26.66 -6.78 58.00
C GLY A 135 26.42 -5.88 59.21
N ASP A 136 27.43 -5.10 59.60
CA ASP A 136 27.27 -4.08 60.64
C ASP A 136 26.40 -2.92 60.12
N PRO A 137 25.59 -2.28 60.99
CA PRO A 137 24.82 -1.10 60.60
C PRO A 137 25.76 0.07 60.28
N LEU A 138 25.32 0.96 59.37
CA LEU A 138 26.09 2.14 58.97
C LEU A 138 26.53 2.98 60.18
N PHE A 139 25.63 3.14 61.16
CA PHE A 139 25.89 3.78 62.45
C PHE A 139 25.96 2.73 63.56
N GLY A 140 27.07 1.98 63.61
CA GLY A 140 27.31 0.90 64.57
C GLY A 140 28.58 1.04 65.41
N LYS A 141 28.76 0.13 66.37
CA LYS A 141 29.95 0.05 67.26
C LYS A 141 31.27 -0.24 66.52
N ASN A 142 31.19 -0.87 65.35
CA ASN A 142 32.32 -1.20 64.50
C ASN A 142 32.39 -0.18 63.36
N GLN A 143 33.52 0.50 63.20
CA GLN A 143 33.76 1.50 62.16
C GLN A 143 35.15 1.28 61.56
N PRO A 144 35.28 1.07 60.22
CA PRO A 144 34.19 0.99 59.24
C PRO A 144 33.30 -0.25 59.44
N PRO A 145 32.03 -0.23 59.00
CA PRO A 145 31.12 -1.38 59.09
C PRO A 145 31.69 -2.62 58.38
N ILE A 146 31.57 -3.79 59.00
CA ILE A 146 31.92 -5.07 58.34
C ILE A 146 30.80 -5.46 57.38
N LEU A 147 31.12 -5.58 56.09
CA LEU A 147 30.19 -5.98 55.03
C LEU A 147 30.38 -7.46 54.66
N SER A 148 29.93 -8.36 55.54
CA SER A 148 30.23 -9.81 55.51
C SER A 148 29.90 -10.55 54.20
N THR A 149 28.94 -10.04 53.41
CA THR A 149 28.51 -10.64 52.15
C THR A 149 28.99 -9.89 50.89
N GLU A 150 29.71 -8.77 51.04
CA GLU A 150 30.14 -7.95 49.90
C GLU A 150 31.13 -8.69 49.00
N THR A 151 32.09 -9.43 49.57
CA THR A 151 33.04 -10.23 48.78
C THR A 151 32.33 -11.25 47.90
N GLN A 152 31.27 -11.89 48.40
CA GLN A 152 30.48 -12.82 47.58
C GLN A 152 29.73 -12.07 46.47
N ARG A 153 29.14 -10.90 46.73
CA ARG A 153 28.51 -10.08 45.68
C ARG A 153 29.50 -9.61 44.62
N GLN A 154 30.74 -9.25 44.98
CA GLN A 154 31.77 -8.91 44.01
C GLN A 154 32.12 -10.09 43.09
N GLN A 155 32.18 -11.32 43.62
CA GLN A 155 32.37 -12.53 42.81
C GLN A 155 31.19 -12.78 41.87
N GLN A 156 29.95 -12.65 42.37
CA GLN A 156 28.74 -12.79 41.56
C GLN A 156 28.68 -11.73 40.45
N ALA A 157 28.99 -10.47 40.76
CA ALA A 157 29.06 -9.37 39.80
C ALA A 157 30.12 -9.61 38.74
N THR A 158 31.30 -10.15 39.11
CA THR A 158 32.37 -10.48 38.16
C THR A 158 31.90 -11.51 37.14
N ILE A 159 31.20 -12.57 37.58
CA ILE A 159 30.67 -13.60 36.68
C ILE A 159 29.65 -13.02 35.69
N VAL A 160 28.72 -12.18 36.17
CA VAL A 160 27.74 -11.51 35.29
C VAL A 160 28.44 -10.57 34.31
N LYS A 161 29.40 -9.77 34.78
CA LYS A 161 30.21 -8.87 33.97
C LYS A 161 30.95 -9.61 32.86
N ASP A 162 31.63 -10.71 33.19
CA ASP A 162 32.39 -11.49 32.21
C ASP A 162 31.47 -12.14 31.16
N PHE A 163 30.26 -12.57 31.55
CA PHE A 163 29.26 -13.04 30.60
C PHE A 163 28.82 -11.94 29.63
N VAL A 164 28.51 -10.74 30.12
CA VAL A 164 28.16 -9.58 29.28
C VAL A 164 29.32 -9.21 28.36
N ALA A 165 30.54 -9.17 28.88
CA ALA A 165 31.75 -8.88 28.10
C ALA A 165 31.95 -9.90 26.97
N SER A 166 31.56 -11.17 27.16
CA SER A 166 31.63 -12.18 26.09
C SER A 166 30.66 -11.91 24.92
N ILE A 167 29.49 -11.30 25.19
CA ILE A 167 28.55 -10.84 24.15
C ILE A 167 29.16 -9.65 23.41
N LEU A 168 29.61 -8.64 24.16
CA LEU A 168 30.14 -7.39 23.60
C LEU A 168 31.48 -7.56 22.87
N ALA A 169 32.25 -8.60 23.20
CA ALA A 169 33.47 -8.96 22.48
C ALA A 169 33.19 -9.46 21.05
N ILE A 170 31.99 -10.01 20.79
CA ILE A 170 31.57 -10.46 19.47
C ILE A 170 30.90 -9.31 18.71
N ASP A 171 30.00 -8.58 19.37
CA ASP A 171 29.30 -7.42 18.82
C ASP A 171 29.31 -6.26 19.82
N PRO A 172 30.20 -5.25 19.64
CA PRO A 172 30.28 -4.09 20.51
C PRO A 172 28.99 -3.25 20.56
N ASN A 173 28.10 -3.39 19.57
CA ASN A 173 26.83 -2.68 19.48
C ASN A 173 25.64 -3.53 19.95
N ALA A 174 25.88 -4.73 20.51
CA ALA A 174 24.80 -5.59 20.99
C ALA A 174 23.94 -4.87 22.05
N ASN A 175 22.63 -5.05 21.96
CA ASN A 175 21.69 -4.54 22.97
C ASN A 175 21.67 -5.48 24.18
N VAL A 176 22.26 -5.06 25.31
CA VAL A 176 22.33 -5.86 26.54
C VAL A 176 21.77 -5.07 27.71
N VAL A 177 20.84 -5.68 28.44
CA VAL A 177 20.26 -5.16 29.68
C VAL A 177 20.63 -6.10 30.82
N VAL A 178 21.18 -5.56 31.91
CA VAL A 178 21.36 -6.22 33.20
C VAL A 178 20.44 -5.54 34.20
N GLY A 179 19.34 -6.21 34.57
CA GLY A 179 18.31 -5.63 35.42
C GLY A 179 18.01 -6.48 36.64
N GLY A 180 17.81 -5.83 37.78
CA GLY A 180 17.25 -6.48 38.95
C GLY A 180 17.81 -5.96 40.27
N PHE A 181 17.71 -6.79 41.30
CA PHE A 181 18.01 -6.44 42.68
C PHE A 181 19.45 -6.83 43.03
N LEU A 182 20.38 -5.91 42.84
CA LEU A 182 21.81 -6.15 43.05
C LEU A 182 22.22 -6.16 44.53
N ASN A 183 21.31 -5.78 45.43
CA ASN A 183 21.56 -5.76 46.88
C ASN A 183 22.76 -4.88 47.28
N ASP A 184 23.04 -3.84 46.51
CA ASP A 184 24.06 -2.84 46.85
C ASP A 184 23.74 -1.53 46.14
N TYR A 185 24.37 -0.46 46.63
CA TYR A 185 24.14 0.91 46.18
C TYR A 185 24.87 1.21 44.87
N GLU A 186 24.48 2.27 44.16
CA GLU A 186 25.03 2.64 42.85
C GLU A 186 26.56 2.84 42.89
N TYR A 187 27.09 3.35 44.00
CA TYR A 187 28.52 3.60 44.21
C TYR A 187 29.29 2.40 44.81
N ALA A 188 28.62 1.27 45.07
CA ALA A 188 29.22 0.12 45.74
C ALA A 188 30.03 -0.76 44.77
N ASN A 189 31.05 -1.45 45.30
CA ASN A 189 31.99 -2.23 44.49
C ASN A 189 31.31 -3.26 43.55
N PRO A 190 30.27 -4.03 43.96
CA PRO A 190 29.62 -4.96 43.04
C PRO A 190 28.97 -4.28 41.82
N VAL A 191 28.43 -3.07 41.99
CA VAL A 191 27.83 -2.30 40.88
C VAL A 191 28.94 -1.75 39.98
N ASN A 192 29.97 -1.14 40.56
CA ASN A 192 31.16 -0.66 39.83
C ASN A 192 31.82 -1.78 38.99
N ILE A 193 31.86 -3.02 39.49
CA ILE A 193 32.38 -4.18 38.73
C ILE A 193 31.57 -4.42 37.46
N LEU A 194 30.23 -4.37 37.53
CA LEU A 194 29.37 -4.57 36.35
C LEU A 194 29.57 -3.48 35.30
N GLU A 195 29.76 -2.23 35.73
CA GLU A 195 29.99 -1.09 34.84
C GLU A 195 31.26 -1.24 33.99
N THR A 196 32.24 -2.02 34.44
CA THR A 196 33.45 -2.35 33.65
C THR A 196 33.18 -3.21 32.40
N ALA A 197 31.97 -3.74 32.23
CA ALA A 197 31.50 -4.41 31.01
C ALA A 197 30.97 -3.42 29.95
N PRO A 198 31.64 -2.28 29.78
CA PRO A 198 31.06 -1.02 29.26
C PRO A 198 29.55 -0.82 29.44
N LEU A 199 29.04 -1.04 30.66
CA LEU A 199 27.63 -0.85 30.96
C LEU A 199 27.40 0.51 31.63
N THR A 200 26.33 1.20 31.23
CA THR A 200 25.83 2.42 31.87
C THR A 200 24.74 2.07 32.87
N ASN A 201 24.93 2.43 34.14
CA ASN A 201 23.90 2.31 35.17
C ASN A 201 22.88 3.45 35.04
N LEU A 202 21.65 3.11 34.70
CA LEU A 202 20.60 4.10 34.44
C LEU A 202 20.20 4.87 35.69
N THR A 203 20.32 4.28 36.88
CA THR A 203 20.10 5.00 38.15
C THR A 203 20.98 6.25 38.25
N GLU A 204 22.20 6.20 37.72
CA GLU A 204 23.13 7.35 37.76
C GLU A 204 22.78 8.46 36.76
N THR A 205 21.86 8.21 35.83
CA THR A 205 21.38 9.22 34.88
C THR A 205 20.27 10.09 35.48
N LEU A 206 19.68 9.68 36.61
CA LEU A 206 18.68 10.45 37.34
C LEU A 206 19.33 11.53 38.21
N PRO A 207 18.60 12.63 38.53
CA PRO A 207 19.03 13.57 39.57
C PRO A 207 19.30 12.87 40.89
N ALA A 208 20.30 13.33 41.65
CA ALA A 208 20.74 12.64 42.87
C ALA A 208 19.62 12.43 43.91
N ASN A 209 18.66 13.35 43.99
CA ASN A 209 17.52 13.27 44.91
C ASN A 209 16.42 12.29 44.45
N GLU A 210 16.54 11.70 43.25
CA GLU A 210 15.60 10.70 42.69
C GLU A 210 16.20 9.28 42.71
N ARG A 211 17.44 9.10 43.19
CA ARG A 211 18.18 7.81 43.15
C ARG A 211 17.87 6.91 44.33
N TYR A 212 16.59 6.64 44.57
CA TYR A 212 16.19 5.77 45.66
C TYR A 212 14.97 4.94 45.30
N GLY A 213 14.90 3.73 45.85
CA GLY A 213 13.72 2.88 45.74
C GLY A 213 13.46 2.09 47.01
N TYR A 214 14.21 2.40 48.07
CA TYR A 214 14.24 1.66 49.33
C TYR A 214 14.62 2.59 50.49
N ASN A 215 13.85 2.52 51.57
CA ASN A 215 14.11 3.28 52.79
C ASN A 215 14.45 2.34 53.95
N PHE A 216 15.63 2.52 54.55
CA PHE A 216 16.06 1.73 55.70
C PHE A 216 16.76 2.59 56.75
N GLN A 217 16.28 2.50 58.00
CA GLN A 217 16.80 3.27 59.12
C GLN A 217 16.93 4.79 58.83
N GLY A 218 15.97 5.34 58.09
CA GLY A 218 15.96 6.76 57.72
C GLY A 218 16.87 7.13 56.54
N ASN A 219 17.45 6.15 55.85
CA ASN A 219 18.28 6.40 54.66
C ASN A 219 17.59 5.88 53.40
N SER A 220 17.41 6.77 52.43
CA SER A 220 16.93 6.46 51.08
C SER A 220 18.08 5.98 50.21
N ASN A 221 17.93 4.81 49.61
CA ASN A 221 18.97 4.17 48.80
C ASN A 221 18.38 3.47 47.58
N SER A 222 19.20 3.24 46.56
CA SER A 222 18.90 2.32 45.46
C SER A 222 19.56 0.98 45.72
N LEU A 223 18.80 -0.11 45.62
CA LEU A 223 19.34 -1.48 45.69
C LEU A 223 19.04 -2.30 44.42
N SER A 224 18.17 -1.75 43.58
CA SER A 224 17.81 -2.26 42.28
C SER A 224 18.44 -1.37 41.23
N HIS A 225 18.89 -1.96 40.12
CA HIS A 225 19.53 -1.21 39.05
C HIS A 225 19.14 -1.79 37.68
N ILE A 226 19.16 -0.92 36.67
CA ILE A 226 19.18 -1.30 35.27
C ILE A 226 20.50 -0.79 34.70
N LEU A 227 21.38 -1.70 34.29
CA LEU A 227 22.60 -1.38 33.58
C LEU A 227 22.46 -1.80 32.12
N VAL A 228 22.89 -0.97 31.17
CA VAL A 228 22.70 -1.22 29.74
C VAL A 228 23.97 -1.01 28.93
N SER A 229 24.10 -1.74 27.82
CA SER A 229 25.21 -1.55 26.87
C SER A 229 25.18 -0.14 26.25
N SER A 230 26.32 0.32 25.74
CA SER A 230 26.45 1.66 25.14
C SER A 230 25.44 1.92 24.01
N ASN A 231 25.12 0.90 23.20
CA ASN A 231 24.12 1.07 22.15
C ASN A 231 22.73 1.39 22.71
N LEU A 232 22.31 0.73 23.79
CA LEU A 232 21.04 1.03 24.45
C LEU A 232 21.08 2.37 25.19
N ALA A 233 22.19 2.70 25.84
CA ALA A 233 22.36 4.00 26.50
C ALA A 233 22.18 5.17 25.52
N ASN A 234 22.77 5.07 24.32
CA ASN A 234 22.64 6.08 23.26
C ASN A 234 21.21 6.18 22.70
N ASN A 235 20.39 5.15 22.89
CA ASN A 235 19.01 5.08 22.41
C ASN A 235 17.98 5.21 23.56
N LEU A 236 18.40 5.69 24.72
CA LEU A 236 17.53 5.90 25.88
C LEU A 236 16.61 7.11 25.64
N MET A 237 15.30 6.86 25.68
CA MET A 237 14.26 7.89 25.59
C MET A 237 13.88 8.47 26.95
N GLY A 238 13.97 7.64 27.99
CA GLY A 238 13.65 8.02 29.37
C GLY A 238 13.87 6.86 30.32
N ASN A 239 14.15 7.18 31.58
CA ASN A 239 14.19 6.22 32.67
C ASN A 239 13.69 6.88 33.95
N ASP A 240 13.16 6.08 34.87
CA ASP A 240 12.65 6.56 36.15
C ASP A 240 12.58 5.44 37.20
N ILE A 241 12.64 5.82 38.48
CA ILE A 241 12.30 4.94 39.60
C ILE A 241 10.87 5.27 40.01
N VAL A 242 9.94 4.33 39.81
CA VAL A 242 8.52 4.60 40.06
C VAL A 242 8.24 4.39 41.54
N HIS A 243 8.14 5.48 42.29
CA HIS A 243 7.85 5.44 43.73
C HIS A 243 6.45 4.90 44.00
N LEU A 244 6.38 3.61 44.38
CA LEU A 244 5.14 2.90 44.74
C LEU A 244 5.21 2.35 46.17
N ALA A 245 6.39 2.39 46.79
CA ALA A 245 6.68 1.86 48.11
C ALA A 245 7.46 2.85 48.97
N SER A 246 8.62 3.34 48.51
CA SER A 246 9.55 4.03 49.40
C SER A 246 8.94 5.29 50.05
N GLU A 247 8.09 6.02 49.34
CA GLU A 247 7.40 7.23 49.82
C GLU A 247 6.12 6.96 50.64
N PHE A 248 5.66 5.71 50.70
CA PHE A 248 4.37 5.35 51.27
C PHE A 248 4.52 4.55 52.57
N SER A 249 3.64 4.80 53.54
CA SER A 249 3.61 4.03 54.80
C SER A 249 2.91 2.68 54.66
N ASP A 250 1.95 2.57 53.74
CA ASP A 250 1.16 1.39 53.41
C ASP A 250 1.74 0.68 52.18
N GLN A 251 2.95 0.15 52.35
CA GLN A 251 3.72 -0.45 51.27
C GLN A 251 3.13 -1.78 50.79
N ILE A 252 2.85 -1.88 49.49
CA ILE A 252 2.44 -3.13 48.81
C ILE A 252 3.64 -4.00 48.37
N THR A 253 4.84 -3.41 48.36
CA THR A 253 6.15 -4.03 48.11
C THR A 253 7.21 -3.26 48.89
N PHE A 254 8.35 -3.86 49.21
CA PHE A 254 9.42 -3.18 49.96
C PHE A 254 10.44 -2.46 49.05
N LEU A 255 10.28 -2.51 47.73
CA LEU A 255 11.16 -1.89 46.73
C LEU A 255 10.34 -1.25 45.62
N ASP A 256 10.78 -0.08 45.15
CA ASP A 256 10.26 0.57 43.96
C ASP A 256 10.78 -0.10 42.66
N PRO A 257 9.92 -0.27 41.63
CA PRO A 257 10.36 -0.72 40.31
C PRO A 257 11.07 0.39 39.52
N ILE A 258 11.96 -0.01 38.62
CA ILE A 258 12.66 0.89 37.70
C ILE A 258 12.11 0.66 36.29
N VAL A 259 11.81 1.73 35.58
CA VAL A 259 11.30 1.70 34.20
C VAL A 259 12.29 2.42 33.29
N ALA A 260 12.57 1.83 32.13
CA ALA A 260 13.36 2.46 31.08
C ALA A 260 12.71 2.25 29.71
N GLN A 261 12.80 3.26 28.86
CA GLN A 261 12.29 3.25 27.50
C GLN A 261 13.44 3.47 26.51
N PHE A 262 13.54 2.59 25.51
CA PHE A 262 14.57 2.65 24.46
C PHE A 262 13.92 2.78 23.08
N LEU A 263 14.56 3.54 22.20
CA LEU A 263 14.22 3.62 20.78
C LEU A 263 15.07 2.63 19.98
N LEU A 264 14.48 1.51 19.54
CA LEU A 264 15.13 0.54 18.66
C LEU A 264 14.45 0.57 17.30
N ALA A 265 14.96 1.40 16.39
CA ALA A 265 14.46 1.51 15.03
C ALA A 265 14.76 0.24 14.23
N PRO A 266 13.85 -0.28 13.38
CA PRO A 266 14.17 -1.41 12.51
C PRO A 266 15.41 -1.08 11.64
N PRO A 267 16.32 -2.04 11.41
CA PRO A 267 17.42 -1.82 10.48
C PRO A 267 16.90 -1.67 9.04
N CYS A 268 17.64 -1.01 8.16
CA CYS A 268 17.31 -1.00 6.73
C CYS A 268 17.58 -2.38 6.10
N PRO A 269 16.74 -2.87 5.19
CA PRO A 269 16.90 -4.18 4.60
C PRO A 269 18.14 -4.21 3.70
N ALA A 270 19.05 -5.14 3.95
CA ALA A 270 20.24 -5.34 3.10
C ALA A 270 19.87 -5.77 1.66
N SER A 271 18.69 -6.34 1.46
CA SER A 271 18.14 -6.68 0.13
C SER A 271 17.73 -5.46 -0.70
N GLY A 272 17.55 -4.29 -0.06
CA GLY A 272 16.93 -3.13 -0.69
C GLY A 272 15.42 -3.28 -0.93
N ILE A 273 14.75 -4.22 -0.25
CA ILE A 273 13.31 -4.48 -0.40
C ILE A 273 12.65 -4.56 0.99
N LEU A 274 11.53 -3.86 1.16
CA LEU A 274 10.58 -4.04 2.26
C LEU A 274 9.31 -4.71 1.76
N TYR A 275 8.78 -5.63 2.55
CA TYR A 275 7.60 -6.42 2.24
C TYR A 275 6.40 -5.98 3.08
N VAL A 276 5.25 -5.81 2.42
CA VAL A 276 3.99 -5.38 3.04
C VAL A 276 2.87 -6.34 2.65
N ASN A 277 2.17 -6.90 3.63
CA ASN A 277 1.05 -7.80 3.42
C ASN A 277 -0.05 -7.51 4.46
N ALA A 278 -1.20 -7.00 4.03
CA ALA A 278 -2.33 -6.66 4.91
C ALA A 278 -2.82 -7.84 5.78
N SER A 279 -2.60 -9.08 5.33
CA SER A 279 -2.96 -10.30 6.07
C SER A 279 -1.89 -10.78 7.06
N ALA A 280 -0.71 -10.13 7.11
CA ALA A 280 0.35 -10.47 8.05
C ALA A 280 -0.04 -10.13 9.50
N ALA A 281 0.56 -10.84 10.46
CA ALA A 281 0.38 -10.55 11.87
C ALA A 281 0.97 -9.18 12.24
N ASN A 282 0.43 -8.56 13.30
CA ASN A 282 1.01 -7.32 13.84
C ASN A 282 2.45 -7.56 14.32
N GLY A 283 3.34 -6.60 14.09
CA GLY A 283 4.71 -6.60 14.62
C GLY A 283 5.77 -7.20 13.71
N GLY A 284 5.47 -7.46 12.43
CA GLY A 284 6.47 -7.78 11.41
C GLY A 284 7.49 -6.65 11.22
N ASP A 285 8.69 -7.00 10.74
CA ASP A 285 9.80 -6.06 10.48
C ASP A 285 9.96 -5.68 9.01
N GLY A 286 9.17 -6.26 8.10
CA GLY A 286 9.20 -5.99 6.67
C GLY A 286 10.37 -6.60 5.91
N MET A 287 11.22 -7.44 6.52
CA MET A 287 12.46 -7.94 5.89
C MET A 287 12.24 -9.11 4.92
N THR A 288 11.16 -9.86 5.11
CA THR A 288 10.74 -10.98 4.27
C THR A 288 9.23 -11.02 4.18
N TRP A 289 8.65 -11.80 3.26
CA TRP A 289 7.20 -12.05 3.28
C TRP A 289 6.71 -12.67 4.60
N GLY A 290 7.50 -13.55 5.23
CA GLY A 290 7.16 -14.17 6.51
C GLY A 290 7.17 -13.20 7.70
N THR A 291 7.83 -12.05 7.57
CA THR A 291 7.91 -10.99 8.57
C THR A 291 7.39 -9.66 8.04
N ALA A 292 6.55 -9.67 7.00
CA ALA A 292 6.06 -8.47 6.32
C ALA A 292 5.35 -7.49 7.28
N TYR A 293 5.45 -6.20 6.99
CA TYR A 293 4.59 -5.20 7.64
C TYR A 293 3.14 -5.44 7.24
N ASN A 294 2.22 -5.35 8.19
CA ASN A 294 0.79 -5.41 7.88
C ASN A 294 0.18 -4.06 7.52
N LYS A 295 0.95 -2.97 7.64
CA LYS A 295 0.57 -1.61 7.26
C LYS A 295 1.60 -1.04 6.31
N LEU A 296 1.14 -0.52 5.17
CA LEU A 296 2.00 0.13 4.18
C LEU A 296 2.72 1.36 4.75
N GLN A 297 2.06 2.11 5.64
CA GLN A 297 2.64 3.30 6.26
C GLN A 297 3.92 2.98 7.06
N ASP A 298 4.00 1.83 7.71
CA ASP A 298 5.16 1.43 8.50
C ASP A 298 6.39 1.20 7.59
N ALA A 299 6.17 0.56 6.44
CA ALA A 299 7.20 0.37 5.42
C ALA A 299 7.65 1.69 4.78
N ILE A 300 6.71 2.61 4.47
CA ILE A 300 7.04 3.96 3.97
C ILE A 300 7.90 4.72 4.99
N THR A 301 7.55 4.61 6.26
CA THR A 301 8.26 5.27 7.36
C THR A 301 9.69 4.74 7.48
N LEU A 302 9.87 3.41 7.47
CA LEU A 302 11.19 2.81 7.52
C LEU A 302 12.04 3.15 6.28
N ALA A 303 11.48 3.01 5.07
CA ALA A 303 12.18 3.35 3.83
C ALA A 303 12.67 4.80 3.82
N CYS A 304 11.86 5.73 4.36
CA CYS A 304 12.22 7.14 4.45
C CYS A 304 13.37 7.41 5.43
N GLY A 305 13.46 6.63 6.52
CA GLY A 305 14.52 6.74 7.53
C GLY A 305 15.86 6.13 7.10
N CYS A 306 15.88 5.34 6.02
CA CYS A 306 17.09 4.71 5.55
C CYS A 306 18.09 5.69 4.95
N THR A 307 19.35 5.56 5.36
CA THR A 307 20.48 6.29 4.80
C THR A 307 21.04 5.56 3.57
N GLY A 308 21.43 6.29 2.53
CA GLY A 308 21.91 5.69 1.28
C GLY A 308 20.77 5.33 0.34
N THR A 309 20.91 4.25 -0.42
CA THR A 309 19.84 3.78 -1.32
C THR A 309 18.65 3.29 -0.51
N LYS A 310 17.50 3.95 -0.68
CA LYS A 310 16.27 3.57 0.00
C LYS A 310 15.70 2.28 -0.58
N PRO A 311 15.09 1.42 0.26
CA PRO A 311 14.49 0.19 -0.23
C PRO A 311 13.24 0.46 -1.05
N ALA A 312 13.00 -0.38 -2.05
CA ALA A 312 11.70 -0.51 -2.67
C ALA A 312 10.70 -1.16 -1.71
N ILE A 313 9.42 -0.89 -1.89
CA ILE A 313 8.34 -1.47 -1.08
C ILE A 313 7.49 -2.36 -1.99
N TRP A 314 7.43 -3.65 -1.66
CA TRP A 314 6.64 -4.66 -2.36
C TRP A 314 5.39 -4.96 -1.56
N VAL A 315 4.23 -4.79 -2.19
CA VAL A 315 2.93 -4.82 -1.53
C VAL A 315 2.11 -5.97 -2.09
N ALA A 316 1.78 -6.93 -1.22
CA ALA A 316 0.90 -8.04 -1.55
C ALA A 316 -0.52 -7.56 -1.80
N ARG A 317 -1.28 -8.33 -2.57
CA ARG A 317 -2.71 -8.11 -2.81
C ARG A 317 -3.49 -7.85 -1.52
N GLY A 318 -4.53 -7.05 -1.65
CA GLY A 318 -5.38 -6.65 -0.54
C GLY A 318 -5.58 -5.15 -0.47
N THR A 319 -6.35 -4.73 0.52
CA THR A 319 -6.72 -3.33 0.74
C THR A 319 -5.91 -2.75 1.89
N TYR A 320 -5.31 -1.58 1.64
CA TYR A 320 -4.46 -0.86 2.58
C TYR A 320 -5.08 0.51 2.87
N TYR A 321 -5.08 0.87 4.14
CA TYR A 321 -5.65 2.11 4.65
C TYR A 321 -4.56 2.97 5.27
N PRO A 322 -4.57 4.29 5.08
CA PRO A 322 -3.57 5.16 5.67
C PRO A 322 -3.75 5.23 7.18
N THR A 323 -2.64 5.21 7.93
CA THR A 323 -2.65 5.19 9.40
C THR A 323 -2.04 6.44 10.05
N ALA A 324 -1.42 7.31 9.26
CA ALA A 324 -0.77 8.54 9.72
C ALA A 324 -1.11 9.70 8.77
N ASP A 325 -0.99 10.94 9.25
CA ASP A 325 -0.99 12.11 8.37
C ASP A 325 0.34 12.27 7.60
N GLU A 326 0.44 13.30 6.75
CA GLU A 326 1.62 13.56 5.91
C GLU A 326 2.94 13.73 6.69
N SER A 327 2.85 14.10 7.97
CA SER A 327 3.99 14.29 8.87
C SER A 327 4.39 13.02 9.63
N GLY A 328 3.61 11.94 9.50
CA GLY A 328 3.79 10.69 10.24
C GLY A 328 3.08 10.65 11.58
N ASN A 329 2.21 11.62 11.90
CA ASN A 329 1.43 11.59 13.13
C ASN A 329 0.29 10.55 13.03
N LEU A 330 0.31 9.57 13.93
CA LEU A 330 -0.68 8.48 14.00
C LEU A 330 -2.04 8.91 14.56
N SER A 331 -2.08 10.04 15.26
CA SER A 331 -3.27 10.58 15.93
C SER A 331 -3.49 12.06 15.56
N PRO A 332 -3.74 12.38 14.27
CA PRO A 332 -4.07 13.74 13.86
C PRO A 332 -5.38 14.19 14.51
N SER A 333 -5.51 15.50 14.75
CA SER A 333 -6.72 16.08 15.36
C SER A 333 -7.99 15.82 14.56
N ASP A 334 -7.86 15.77 13.23
CA ASP A 334 -8.87 15.27 12.31
C ASP A 334 -8.35 13.95 11.71
N PRO A 335 -8.97 12.80 12.03
CA PRO A 335 -8.58 11.49 11.49
C PRO A 335 -8.57 11.41 9.96
N ARG A 336 -9.36 12.24 9.27
CA ARG A 336 -9.45 12.26 7.80
C ARG A 336 -8.20 12.82 7.12
N ASN A 337 -7.28 13.40 7.89
CA ASN A 337 -5.95 13.79 7.39
C ASN A 337 -4.99 12.60 7.19
N LYS A 338 -5.38 11.39 7.60
CA LYS A 338 -4.57 10.20 7.33
C LYS A 338 -4.42 9.99 5.83
N THR A 339 -3.19 9.79 5.37
CA THR A 339 -2.86 9.65 3.95
C THR A 339 -1.61 8.78 3.75
N PHE A 340 -1.40 8.26 2.55
CA PHE A 340 -0.13 7.68 2.15
C PHE A 340 0.78 8.76 1.56
N ALA A 341 1.91 9.02 2.20
CA ALA A 341 2.87 10.01 1.71
C ALA A 341 4.04 9.36 0.96
N MET A 342 4.06 9.44 -0.38
CA MET A 342 5.18 8.92 -1.15
C MET A 342 6.45 9.74 -0.88
N LYS A 343 7.62 9.12 -1.12
CA LYS A 343 8.93 9.75 -0.87
C LYS A 343 9.83 9.54 -2.09
N SER A 344 10.64 10.56 -2.41
CA SER A 344 11.70 10.42 -3.41
C SER A 344 12.62 9.25 -3.05
N GLU A 345 13.07 8.55 -4.09
CA GLU A 345 13.90 7.35 -4.09
C GLU A 345 13.22 6.08 -3.60
N VAL A 346 11.93 6.16 -3.24
CA VAL A 346 11.12 5.01 -2.82
C VAL A 346 10.17 4.64 -3.95
N GLY A 347 10.33 3.43 -4.48
CA GLY A 347 9.34 2.81 -5.36
C GLY A 347 8.40 1.90 -4.59
N ILE A 348 7.10 2.11 -4.77
CA ILE A 348 6.03 1.32 -4.15
C ILE A 348 5.35 0.51 -5.26
N TYR A 349 5.39 -0.82 -5.14
CA TYR A 349 4.98 -1.77 -6.18
C TYR A 349 3.90 -2.71 -5.65
N GLY A 350 2.71 -2.70 -6.25
CA GLY A 350 1.61 -3.64 -5.98
C GLY A 350 1.63 -4.82 -6.94
N GLY A 351 0.73 -5.79 -6.78
CA GLY A 351 0.61 -6.93 -7.69
C GLY A 351 1.36 -8.20 -7.27
N PHE A 352 1.61 -8.36 -5.96
CA PHE A 352 2.24 -9.55 -5.40
C PHE A 352 1.24 -10.47 -4.70
N VAL A 353 1.48 -11.77 -4.71
CA VAL A 353 0.76 -12.78 -3.93
C VAL A 353 1.07 -12.63 -2.43
N GLY A 354 2.32 -12.28 -2.08
CA GLY A 354 2.78 -12.13 -0.70
C GLY A 354 3.52 -13.34 -0.15
N ASN A 355 4.09 -14.17 -1.02
CA ASN A 355 4.85 -15.37 -0.67
C ASN A 355 5.94 -15.72 -1.70
N GLU A 356 6.30 -14.77 -2.56
CA GLU A 356 7.30 -14.92 -3.62
C GLU A 356 8.69 -15.25 -3.04
N ALA A 357 9.52 -15.90 -3.86
CA ALA A 357 10.91 -16.16 -3.48
C ALA A 357 11.71 -14.85 -3.35
N ALA A 358 12.77 -14.84 -2.53
CA ALA A 358 13.59 -13.65 -2.29
C ALA A 358 14.32 -13.11 -3.54
N ASN A 359 14.44 -13.92 -4.60
CA ASN A 359 15.03 -13.57 -5.89
C ASN A 359 13.98 -13.34 -6.99
N TYR A 360 12.73 -13.05 -6.63
CA TYR A 360 11.65 -12.80 -7.57
C TYR A 360 11.99 -11.62 -8.48
N ASP A 361 11.64 -11.73 -9.76
CA ASP A 361 11.80 -10.65 -10.73
C ASP A 361 10.59 -9.72 -10.67
N LEU A 362 10.83 -8.44 -10.42
CA LEU A 362 9.79 -7.40 -10.35
C LEU A 362 8.94 -7.33 -11.64
N ALA A 363 9.49 -7.73 -12.79
CA ALA A 363 8.78 -7.75 -14.06
C ALA A 363 7.73 -8.88 -14.15
N LEU A 364 7.78 -9.88 -13.27
CA LEU A 364 6.84 -11.00 -13.23
C LEU A 364 5.61 -10.72 -12.35
N ARG A 365 5.47 -9.52 -11.76
CA ARG A 365 4.28 -9.16 -10.98
C ARG A 365 3.01 -9.27 -11.84
N ASP A 366 1.93 -9.72 -11.22
CA ASP A 366 0.62 -9.79 -11.84
C ASP A 366 -0.33 -8.90 -11.03
N PHE A 367 -0.42 -7.63 -11.42
CA PHE A 367 -1.28 -6.64 -10.79
C PHE A 367 -2.77 -6.78 -11.17
N VAL A 368 -3.11 -7.70 -12.07
CA VAL A 368 -4.50 -8.02 -12.42
C VAL A 368 -5.06 -9.04 -11.43
N THR A 369 -4.36 -10.16 -11.24
CA THR A 369 -4.84 -11.21 -10.33
C THR A 369 -4.53 -10.92 -8.87
N ASN A 370 -3.47 -10.15 -8.60
CA ASN A 370 -3.06 -9.76 -7.26
C ASN A 370 -3.35 -8.28 -7.00
N GLU A 371 -4.61 -7.89 -7.22
CA GLU A 371 -5.05 -6.51 -7.06
C GLU A 371 -4.64 -5.95 -5.69
N THR A 372 -4.03 -4.77 -5.72
CA THR A 372 -3.53 -4.07 -4.55
C THR A 372 -4.21 -2.70 -4.47
N ILE A 373 -4.94 -2.46 -3.39
CA ILE A 373 -5.86 -1.33 -3.28
C ILE A 373 -5.37 -0.37 -2.19
N LEU A 374 -5.19 0.90 -2.53
CA LEU A 374 -5.05 1.99 -1.56
C LEU A 374 -6.43 2.64 -1.38
N SER A 375 -7.00 2.51 -0.18
CA SER A 375 -8.35 2.99 0.12
C SER A 375 -8.35 4.13 1.14
N GLY A 376 -9.15 5.15 0.86
CA GLY A 376 -9.48 6.22 1.80
C GLY A 376 -10.55 5.86 2.85
N ASP A 377 -11.18 4.69 2.76
CA ASP A 377 -12.22 4.20 3.71
C ASP A 377 -11.61 3.83 5.08
N ILE A 378 -11.13 4.83 5.82
CA ILE A 378 -10.39 4.66 7.09
C ILE A 378 -11.30 4.27 8.27
N ASP A 379 -12.60 4.43 8.14
CA ASP A 379 -13.61 4.00 9.12
C ASP A 379 -14.24 2.64 8.78
N LEU A 380 -13.85 2.05 7.64
CA LEU A 380 -14.11 0.65 7.24
C LEU A 380 -15.60 0.35 7.06
N ASN A 381 -16.36 1.34 6.59
CA ASN A 381 -17.80 1.21 6.40
C ASN A 381 -18.17 0.78 4.96
N ASN A 382 -17.17 0.70 4.06
CA ASN A 382 -17.30 0.39 2.63
C ASN A 382 -18.20 1.36 1.85
N THR A 383 -18.25 2.60 2.28
CA THR A 383 -18.93 3.69 1.58
C THR A 383 -17.95 4.85 1.35
N THR A 384 -18.21 5.66 0.34
CA THR A 384 -17.40 6.84 0.05
C THR A 384 -18.08 8.06 0.67
N ASP A 385 -17.78 8.34 1.95
CA ASP A 385 -18.49 9.37 2.72
C ASP A 385 -17.57 10.18 3.67
N ASN A 386 -18.18 10.92 4.60
CA ASN A 386 -17.48 11.80 5.55
C ASN A 386 -16.63 11.06 6.60
N GLY A 387 -16.66 9.73 6.66
CA GLY A 387 -15.73 8.91 7.43
C GLY A 387 -14.37 8.74 6.75
N ASN A 388 -14.30 8.95 5.44
CA ASN A 388 -13.12 8.66 4.64
C ASN A 388 -12.05 9.75 4.70
N ALA A 389 -10.81 9.36 4.39
CA ALA A 389 -9.68 10.24 4.21
C ALA A 389 -9.92 11.28 3.12
N TYR A 390 -9.43 12.51 3.36
CA TYR A 390 -9.55 13.59 2.38
C TYR A 390 -8.71 13.37 1.13
N ASN A 391 -7.50 12.81 1.27
CA ASN A 391 -6.67 12.41 0.13
C ASN A 391 -6.09 11.03 0.44
N VAL A 392 -6.27 10.07 -0.46
CA VAL A 392 -5.64 8.75 -0.30
C VAL A 392 -4.12 8.88 -0.36
N LEU A 393 -3.59 9.71 -1.26
CA LEU A 393 -2.16 10.03 -1.37
C LEU A 393 -1.87 11.53 -1.29
N ILE A 394 -0.78 11.90 -0.62
CA ILE A 394 -0.20 13.25 -0.63
C ILE A 394 1.28 13.19 -0.97
N ASN A 395 1.69 13.99 -1.95
CA ASN A 395 3.07 14.13 -2.39
C ASN A 395 3.50 15.59 -2.25
N VAL A 396 4.52 15.82 -1.42
CA VAL A 396 5.07 17.15 -1.14
C VAL A 396 6.56 17.14 -1.42
N ASN A 397 7.02 18.00 -2.33
CA ASN A 397 8.43 18.13 -2.73
C ASN A 397 9.07 16.80 -3.17
N THR A 398 8.30 15.93 -3.83
CA THR A 398 8.80 14.65 -4.36
C THR A 398 9.33 14.81 -5.78
N ASN A 399 10.27 13.96 -6.19
CA ASN A 399 10.76 13.93 -7.57
C ASN A 399 10.36 12.63 -8.29
N SER A 400 10.78 12.47 -9.55
CA SER A 400 10.41 11.35 -10.43
C SER A 400 10.84 9.97 -9.94
N THR A 401 11.71 9.89 -8.93
CA THR A 401 12.09 8.64 -8.29
C THR A 401 11.08 8.16 -7.23
N ALA A 402 10.11 8.99 -6.84
CA ALA A 402 8.93 8.54 -6.11
C ALA A 402 8.00 7.81 -7.09
N ILE A 403 7.92 6.48 -6.97
CA ILE A 403 7.19 5.63 -7.92
C ILE A 403 6.00 4.97 -7.22
N LEU A 404 4.84 5.01 -7.86
CA LEU A 404 3.68 4.18 -7.52
C LEU A 404 3.32 3.33 -8.75
N ASP A 405 3.31 2.01 -8.60
CA ASP A 405 3.17 1.09 -9.73
C ASP A 405 2.28 -0.11 -9.40
N GLY A 406 1.14 -0.24 -10.08
CA GLY A 406 0.25 -1.41 -9.96
C GLY A 406 -0.77 -1.32 -8.82
N PHE A 407 -1.46 -0.18 -8.68
CA PHE A 407 -2.42 0.05 -7.60
C PHE A 407 -3.79 0.55 -8.10
N THR A 408 -4.85 0.08 -7.44
CA THR A 408 -6.16 0.75 -7.46
C THR A 408 -6.21 1.77 -6.32
N VAL A 409 -6.57 3.02 -6.60
CA VAL A 409 -6.69 4.13 -5.64
C VAL A 409 -8.15 4.57 -5.58
N THR A 410 -8.76 4.42 -4.41
CA THR A 410 -10.22 4.61 -4.24
C THR A 410 -10.61 5.13 -2.87
N GLY A 411 -11.87 5.53 -2.71
CA GLY A 411 -12.46 5.87 -1.42
C GLY A 411 -11.98 7.19 -0.83
N GLY A 412 -11.27 8.04 -1.58
CA GLY A 412 -10.98 9.40 -1.16
C GLY A 412 -12.22 10.28 -1.22
N TYR A 413 -12.51 11.04 -0.16
CA TYR A 413 -13.74 11.84 -0.08
C TYR A 413 -13.52 13.23 0.52
N TYR A 414 -14.02 14.24 -0.19
CA TYR A 414 -14.27 15.57 0.35
C TYR A 414 -15.67 16.04 -0.05
N GLY A 415 -16.56 16.14 0.94
CA GLY A 415 -17.92 16.66 0.75
C GLY A 415 -17.95 18.18 0.63
N THR A 416 -19.07 18.73 0.15
CA THR A 416 -19.29 20.18 -0.06
C THR A 416 -19.42 21.01 1.24
N GLU A 417 -19.20 20.40 2.42
CA GLU A 417 -19.64 20.90 3.72
C GLU A 417 -18.65 21.86 4.43
N LEU A 418 -17.42 22.05 3.95
CA LEU A 418 -16.34 22.67 4.76
C LEU A 418 -15.77 24.01 4.25
N GLY A 419 -16.37 24.67 3.25
CA GLY A 419 -15.80 25.91 2.71
C GLY A 419 -14.49 25.67 1.93
N PHE A 420 -13.69 26.71 1.70
CA PHE A 420 -12.47 26.60 0.88
C PHE A 420 -11.50 25.57 1.48
N PRO A 421 -11.16 24.50 0.75
CA PRO A 421 -10.40 23.40 1.31
C PRO A 421 -8.96 23.82 1.64
N ASP A 422 -8.49 23.37 2.79
CA ASP A 422 -7.06 23.21 3.06
C ASP A 422 -6.41 22.44 1.90
N ARG A 423 -5.11 22.62 1.65
CA ARG A 423 -4.33 21.84 0.68
C ARG A 423 -4.53 20.33 0.87
N ARG A 424 -4.75 19.92 2.12
CA ARG A 424 -5.12 18.56 2.57
C ARG A 424 -6.54 18.12 2.18
N ALA A 425 -7.22 18.81 1.28
CA ALA A 425 -8.58 18.49 0.82
C ALA A 425 -8.82 18.83 -0.66
N ARG A 426 -7.73 18.95 -1.45
CA ARG A 426 -7.81 19.42 -2.84
C ARG A 426 -7.84 18.28 -3.86
N GLY A 427 -7.27 17.11 -3.55
CA GLY A 427 -7.17 15.97 -4.47
C GLY A 427 -7.60 14.68 -3.79
N SER A 428 -8.86 14.27 -3.95
CA SER A 428 -9.44 13.17 -3.16
C SER A 428 -8.69 11.85 -3.28
N ALA A 429 -8.23 11.51 -4.49
CA ALA A 429 -7.36 10.36 -4.69
C ALA A 429 -5.89 10.72 -4.43
N MET A 430 -5.40 11.82 -5.02
CA MET A 430 -4.00 12.21 -4.94
C MET A 430 -3.81 13.74 -4.99
N TYR A 431 -3.02 14.27 -4.06
CA TYR A 431 -2.57 15.66 -4.08
C TYR A 431 -1.06 15.75 -4.31
N ASN A 432 -0.63 16.42 -5.37
CA ASN A 432 0.77 16.70 -5.70
C ASN A 432 1.06 18.19 -5.50
N TYR A 433 2.00 18.51 -4.61
CA TYR A 433 2.48 19.87 -4.36
C TYR A 433 3.98 19.97 -4.59
N LEU A 434 4.38 20.83 -5.54
CA LEU A 434 5.79 21.03 -5.94
C LEU A 434 6.51 19.70 -6.19
N SER A 435 5.80 18.77 -6.84
CA SER A 435 6.18 17.36 -6.93
C SER A 435 6.25 16.88 -8.37
N SER A 436 6.98 15.79 -8.62
CA SER A 436 7.06 15.18 -9.96
C SER A 436 7.08 13.65 -9.92
N PRO A 437 6.16 12.97 -9.20
CA PRO A 437 6.18 11.52 -9.06
C PRO A 437 5.90 10.81 -10.38
N THR A 438 6.30 9.54 -10.45
CA THR A 438 5.99 8.66 -11.58
C THR A 438 4.92 7.66 -11.17
N ILE A 439 3.78 7.69 -11.85
CA ILE A 439 2.62 6.84 -11.57
C ILE A 439 2.40 5.91 -12.76
N ARG A 440 2.38 4.58 -12.52
CA ARG A 440 2.29 3.57 -13.58
C ARG A 440 1.28 2.49 -13.24
N ASN A 441 0.57 1.98 -14.25
CA ASN A 441 -0.32 0.82 -14.08
C ASN A 441 -1.34 1.02 -12.93
N CYS A 442 -1.86 2.23 -12.76
CA CYS A 442 -2.76 2.56 -11.66
C CYS A 442 -4.17 2.88 -12.14
N ILE A 443 -5.15 2.52 -11.31
CA ILE A 443 -6.57 2.81 -11.52
C ILE A 443 -7.03 3.79 -10.44
N PHE A 444 -7.54 4.95 -10.85
CA PHE A 444 -8.15 5.94 -9.97
C PHE A 444 -9.66 5.90 -10.14
N THR A 445 -10.38 5.42 -9.13
CA THR A 445 -11.83 5.19 -9.26
C THR A 445 -12.62 5.46 -8.00
N GLN A 446 -13.88 5.91 -8.17
CA GLN A 446 -14.83 6.14 -7.09
C GLN A 446 -14.31 7.10 -6.01
N ASN A 447 -13.55 8.11 -6.43
CA ASN A 447 -13.13 9.20 -5.57
C ASN A 447 -14.07 10.40 -5.76
N VAL A 448 -14.27 11.15 -4.67
CA VAL A 448 -15.15 12.32 -4.62
C VAL A 448 -14.36 13.50 -4.09
N GLY A 449 -14.08 14.47 -4.95
CA GLY A 449 -13.23 15.62 -4.62
C GLY A 449 -13.86 16.96 -4.98
N PHE A 450 -13.38 18.04 -4.38
CA PHE A 450 -13.88 19.39 -4.64
C PHE A 450 -13.36 20.00 -5.94
N TYR A 451 -12.03 20.01 -6.11
CA TYR A 451 -11.36 20.53 -7.31
C TYR A 451 -11.04 19.42 -8.30
N GLY A 452 -10.62 18.26 -7.81
CA GLY A 452 -10.29 17.14 -8.67
C GLY A 452 -9.99 15.92 -7.84
N ASN A 453 -9.95 14.78 -8.50
CA ASN A 453 -9.58 13.52 -7.87
C ASN A 453 -8.07 13.43 -7.74
N THR A 454 -7.38 13.84 -8.79
CA THR A 454 -5.96 14.14 -8.69
C THR A 454 -5.72 15.62 -8.93
N TYR A 455 -5.01 16.27 -8.00
CA TYR A 455 -4.70 17.69 -8.07
C TYR A 455 -3.19 17.90 -8.14
N ASN A 456 -2.73 18.58 -9.18
CA ASN A 456 -1.33 18.91 -9.39
C ASN A 456 -1.11 20.42 -9.23
N TYR A 457 -0.48 20.83 -8.13
CA TYR A 457 -0.09 22.22 -7.89
C TYR A 457 1.41 22.41 -8.14
N ALA A 458 1.75 23.22 -9.16
CA ALA A 458 3.11 23.49 -9.59
C ALA A 458 3.96 22.21 -9.68
N SER A 459 3.37 21.17 -10.26
CA SER A 459 3.87 19.79 -10.22
C SER A 459 3.99 19.22 -11.64
N SER A 460 4.97 18.34 -11.84
CA SER A 460 5.28 17.71 -13.12
C SER A 460 5.11 16.19 -13.09
N THR A 461 3.88 15.73 -12.89
CA THR A 461 3.55 14.31 -12.70
C THR A 461 3.43 13.57 -14.04
N THR A 462 3.96 12.35 -14.10
CA THR A 462 3.80 11.45 -15.26
C THR A 462 2.89 10.28 -14.91
N TYR A 463 1.84 10.09 -15.70
CA TYR A 463 0.95 8.93 -15.66
C TYR A 463 1.21 8.06 -16.88
N THR A 464 1.47 6.77 -16.67
CA THR A 464 1.68 5.80 -17.75
C THR A 464 0.80 4.58 -17.52
N ASN A 465 0.03 4.18 -18.52
CA ASN A 465 -0.84 3.01 -18.42
C ASN A 465 -1.88 3.14 -17.29
N CYS A 466 -2.41 4.35 -17.06
CA CYS A 466 -3.32 4.62 -15.96
C CYS A 466 -4.77 4.80 -16.44
N VAL A 467 -5.72 4.44 -15.58
CA VAL A 467 -7.16 4.66 -15.82
C VAL A 467 -7.70 5.62 -14.76
N PHE A 468 -8.49 6.60 -15.19
CA PHE A 468 -9.30 7.43 -14.30
C PHE A 468 -10.76 7.26 -14.68
N VAL A 469 -11.54 6.62 -13.80
CA VAL A 469 -12.90 6.18 -14.14
C VAL A 469 -13.88 6.33 -12.99
N GLN A 470 -15.10 6.80 -13.27
CA GLN A 470 -16.17 6.96 -12.28
C GLN A 470 -15.75 7.82 -11.08
N ASN A 471 -15.17 8.99 -11.34
CA ASN A 471 -14.90 9.96 -10.28
C ASN A 471 -15.80 11.20 -10.40
N ASP A 472 -16.26 11.73 -9.26
CA ASP A 472 -17.34 12.74 -9.20
C ASP A 472 -16.95 14.14 -9.72
N ASN A 473 -15.65 14.40 -9.89
CA ASN A 473 -15.12 15.70 -10.28
C ASN A 473 -14.10 15.59 -11.44
N ASN A 474 -13.27 16.62 -11.66
CA ASN A 474 -12.16 16.59 -12.61
C ASN A 474 -11.27 15.37 -12.31
N ALA A 475 -11.00 14.49 -13.29
CA ALA A 475 -10.04 13.40 -13.09
C ALA A 475 -8.66 13.98 -12.73
N LEU A 476 -8.22 14.96 -13.53
CA LEU A 476 -7.02 15.75 -13.28
C LEU A 476 -7.35 17.25 -13.19
N PHE A 477 -6.98 17.87 -12.07
CA PHE A 477 -6.98 19.32 -11.89
C PHE A 477 -5.54 19.81 -11.80
N ASN A 478 -5.16 20.76 -12.64
CA ASN A 478 -3.79 21.25 -12.73
C ASN A 478 -3.75 22.76 -12.55
N GLU A 479 -2.82 23.23 -11.72
CA GLU A 479 -2.61 24.63 -11.39
C GLU A 479 -1.13 24.92 -11.16
N GLY A 480 -0.67 26.10 -11.54
CA GLY A 480 0.70 26.55 -11.36
C GLY A 480 1.66 26.02 -12.43
N ALA A 481 2.91 26.50 -12.37
CA ALA A 481 3.94 26.11 -13.32
C ALA A 481 4.35 24.63 -13.14
N GLY A 482 4.03 23.78 -14.12
CA GLY A 482 4.28 22.34 -14.07
C GLY A 482 3.88 21.64 -15.37
N THR A 483 4.31 20.38 -15.56
CA THR A 483 3.97 19.59 -16.76
C THR A 483 3.35 18.24 -16.39
N VAL A 484 2.07 18.06 -16.71
CA VAL A 484 1.38 16.79 -16.51
C VAL A 484 1.38 15.99 -17.81
N SER A 485 1.94 14.77 -17.77
CA SER A 485 2.06 13.89 -18.93
C SER A 485 1.21 12.63 -18.76
N LEU A 486 0.42 12.29 -19.79
CA LEU A 486 -0.38 11.08 -19.89
C LEU A 486 0.09 10.27 -21.09
N ILE A 487 0.50 9.03 -20.85
CA ILE A 487 0.95 8.10 -21.88
C ILE A 487 0.16 6.80 -21.73
N ASN A 488 -0.54 6.36 -22.79
CA ASN A 488 -1.36 5.15 -22.73
C ASN A 488 -2.37 5.17 -21.57
N CYS A 489 -3.02 6.31 -21.34
CA CYS A 489 -3.99 6.47 -20.27
C CYS A 489 -5.42 6.50 -20.82
N THR A 490 -6.40 6.09 -20.00
CA THR A 490 -7.83 6.21 -20.34
C THR A 490 -8.56 7.01 -19.26
N LEU A 491 -9.16 8.14 -19.62
CA LEU A 491 -10.00 8.97 -18.75
C LEU A 491 -11.45 8.87 -19.24
N SER A 492 -12.34 8.27 -18.45
CA SER A 492 -13.74 8.05 -18.84
C SER A 492 -14.71 8.15 -17.66
N ALA A 493 -15.96 8.52 -17.90
CA ALA A 493 -17.00 8.59 -16.86
C ALA A 493 -16.62 9.46 -15.64
N ASN A 494 -15.86 10.54 -15.86
CA ASN A 494 -15.61 11.58 -14.85
C ASN A 494 -16.46 12.82 -15.16
N ALA A 495 -16.71 13.68 -14.17
CA ALA A 495 -17.42 14.94 -14.42
C ALA A 495 -16.64 15.85 -15.38
N ARG A 496 -15.31 15.84 -15.32
CA ARG A 496 -14.46 16.40 -16.37
C ARG A 496 -13.20 15.56 -16.50
N ALA A 497 -12.65 15.45 -17.69
CA ALA A 497 -11.38 14.76 -17.88
C ALA A 497 -10.20 15.54 -17.27
N ILE A 498 -9.92 16.74 -17.80
CA ILE A 498 -8.74 17.52 -17.40
C ILE A 498 -9.13 19.00 -17.31
N PHE A 499 -8.73 19.65 -16.22
CA PHE A 499 -8.88 21.09 -16.05
C PHE A 499 -7.53 21.75 -15.78
N ASN A 500 -7.11 22.65 -16.69
CA ASN A 500 -5.92 23.49 -16.51
C ASN A 500 -6.34 24.89 -16.08
N ASN A 501 -6.17 25.19 -14.79
CA ASN A 501 -6.68 26.40 -14.15
C ASN A 501 -5.97 27.69 -14.61
N ASP A 502 -4.74 27.59 -15.10
CA ASP A 502 -3.95 28.74 -15.53
C ASP A 502 -3.00 28.41 -16.70
N ASN A 503 -2.40 29.46 -17.25
CA ASN A 503 -1.46 29.38 -18.38
C ASN A 503 -0.03 28.97 -17.96
N GLY A 504 0.20 28.67 -16.68
CA GLY A 504 1.49 28.16 -16.18
C GLY A 504 1.64 26.65 -16.36
N THR A 505 0.51 25.92 -16.34
CA THR A 505 0.49 24.47 -16.54
C THR A 505 0.63 24.10 -18.01
N SER A 506 1.42 23.06 -18.29
CA SER A 506 1.43 22.33 -19.57
C SER A 506 0.86 20.92 -19.40
N THR A 507 0.10 20.43 -20.38
CA THR A 507 -0.42 19.06 -20.40
C THR A 507 -0.06 18.36 -21.69
N ILE A 508 0.48 17.15 -21.59
CA ILE A 508 0.85 16.31 -22.73
C ILE A 508 -0.01 15.05 -22.68
N VAL A 509 -0.76 14.78 -23.74
CA VAL A 509 -1.61 13.60 -23.89
C VAL A 509 -1.10 12.81 -25.10
N LYS A 510 -0.68 11.57 -24.87
CA LYS A 510 -0.12 10.69 -25.91
C LYS A 510 -0.67 9.28 -25.80
N ASN A 511 -0.97 8.63 -26.94
CA ASN A 511 -1.51 7.26 -26.97
C ASN A 511 -2.71 7.08 -26.04
N SER A 512 -3.51 8.10 -25.78
CA SER A 512 -4.48 8.08 -24.68
C SER A 512 -5.90 8.23 -25.19
N ILE A 513 -6.87 7.80 -24.40
CA ILE A 513 -8.29 7.96 -24.70
C ILE A 513 -8.93 8.86 -23.64
N ILE A 514 -9.58 9.93 -24.08
CA ILE A 514 -10.38 10.82 -23.26
C ILE A 514 -11.80 10.84 -23.85
N TRP A 515 -12.69 10.03 -23.28
CA TRP A 515 -14.03 9.79 -23.82
C TRP A 515 -15.05 9.43 -22.76
N GLY A 516 -16.30 9.87 -22.92
CA GLY A 516 -17.39 9.56 -22.01
C GLY A 516 -17.33 10.31 -20.68
N ASN A 517 -16.60 11.42 -20.62
CA ASN A 517 -16.63 12.35 -19.49
C ASN A 517 -17.73 13.39 -19.73
N THR A 518 -18.36 13.93 -18.67
CA THR A 518 -19.37 14.98 -18.84
C THR A 518 -18.78 16.22 -19.52
N GLU A 519 -17.53 16.54 -19.17
CA GLU A 519 -16.73 17.56 -19.85
C GLU A 519 -15.34 17.03 -20.26
N GLY A 520 -14.80 17.53 -21.38
CA GLY A 520 -13.52 17.13 -21.93
C GLY A 520 -12.31 17.78 -21.24
N ILE A 521 -11.32 18.20 -22.04
CA ILE A 521 -10.19 19.00 -21.56
C ILE A 521 -10.61 20.48 -21.60
N GLY A 522 -10.41 21.22 -20.51
CA GLY A 522 -10.82 22.63 -20.42
C GLY A 522 -9.97 23.48 -19.48
N GLY A 523 -10.43 24.72 -19.26
CA GLY A 523 -9.80 25.71 -18.39
C GLY A 523 -8.98 26.78 -19.14
N PRO A 524 -8.54 27.85 -18.44
CA PRO A 524 -7.77 28.94 -19.05
C PRO A 524 -6.48 28.49 -19.75
N GLY A 525 -5.81 27.45 -19.22
CA GLY A 525 -4.54 26.92 -19.73
C GLY A 525 -4.63 26.02 -20.97
N LEU A 526 -5.74 26.07 -21.73
CA LEU A 526 -5.98 25.18 -22.86
C LEU A 526 -4.94 25.32 -23.98
N SER A 527 -4.33 26.50 -24.13
CA SER A 527 -3.29 26.76 -25.14
C SER A 527 -1.99 25.97 -24.92
N ASN A 528 -1.80 25.41 -23.73
CA ASN A 528 -0.61 24.63 -23.37
C ASN A 528 -0.88 23.12 -23.34
N VAL A 529 -1.97 22.68 -23.96
CA VAL A 529 -2.30 21.26 -24.10
C VAL A 529 -1.78 20.75 -25.44
N THR A 530 -0.93 19.73 -25.40
CA THR A 530 -0.45 19.01 -26.58
C THR A 530 -1.05 17.62 -26.60
N VAL A 531 -1.74 17.27 -27.69
CA VAL A 531 -2.36 15.96 -27.87
C VAL A 531 -1.80 15.31 -29.13
N THR A 532 -1.32 14.07 -29.04
CA THR A 532 -0.84 13.29 -30.20
C THR A 532 -1.25 11.82 -30.07
N TYR A 533 -1.51 11.15 -31.19
CA TYR A 533 -1.91 9.73 -31.22
C TYR A 533 -2.98 9.39 -30.18
N SER A 534 -4.01 10.21 -30.03
CA SER A 534 -5.00 10.08 -28.96
C SER A 534 -6.43 10.25 -29.46
N ILE A 535 -7.38 9.60 -28.80
CA ILE A 535 -8.81 9.82 -29.01
C ILE A 535 -9.31 10.85 -28.00
N VAL A 536 -9.83 11.98 -28.46
CA VAL A 536 -10.42 13.01 -27.58
C VAL A 536 -11.81 13.40 -28.07
N GLN A 537 -12.81 13.18 -27.21
CA GLN A 537 -14.20 13.51 -27.49
C GLN A 537 -14.38 14.99 -27.86
N GLY A 538 -15.21 15.26 -28.87
CA GLY A 538 -15.50 16.61 -29.38
C GLY A 538 -14.54 17.11 -30.46
N GLY A 539 -13.41 16.43 -30.71
CA GLY A 539 -12.54 16.71 -31.87
C GLY A 539 -11.85 18.07 -31.85
N VAL A 540 -11.63 18.65 -30.66
CA VAL A 540 -11.06 20.01 -30.49
C VAL A 540 -9.55 20.05 -30.79
N PHE A 541 -8.83 18.94 -30.58
CA PHE A 541 -7.37 18.91 -30.70
C PHE A 541 -6.91 18.31 -32.02
N THR A 542 -6.55 19.18 -32.97
CA THR A 542 -5.95 18.78 -34.25
C THR A 542 -4.45 18.53 -34.07
N GLY A 543 -3.95 17.40 -34.58
CA GLY A 543 -2.57 16.98 -34.35
C GLY A 543 -2.29 15.59 -34.93
N THR A 544 -1.03 15.21 -35.01
CA THR A 544 -0.61 13.92 -35.60
C THR A 544 -1.26 12.75 -34.89
N GLY A 545 -1.97 11.91 -35.65
CA GLY A 545 -2.57 10.67 -35.16
C GLY A 545 -3.77 10.85 -34.23
N ASN A 546 -4.32 12.06 -34.04
CA ASN A 546 -5.49 12.26 -33.18
C ASN A 546 -6.79 11.85 -33.88
N LEU A 547 -7.71 11.26 -33.11
CA LEU A 547 -9.03 10.85 -33.55
C LEU A 547 -10.12 11.47 -32.65
N SER A 548 -11.35 11.53 -33.16
CA SER A 548 -12.53 12.05 -32.46
C SER A 548 -13.73 11.12 -32.52
N GLN A 549 -13.51 9.88 -32.93
CA GLN A 549 -14.52 8.82 -33.05
C GLN A 549 -14.68 8.10 -31.70
N ASP A 550 -15.85 7.52 -31.48
CA ASP A 550 -16.11 6.71 -30.28
C ASP A 550 -15.08 5.58 -30.19
N PRO A 551 -14.34 5.43 -29.07
CA PRO A 551 -13.38 4.34 -28.88
C PRO A 551 -14.04 2.96 -28.76
N LEU A 552 -15.37 2.85 -28.70
CA LEU A 552 -16.12 1.59 -28.68
C LEU A 552 -15.65 0.67 -27.55
N PHE A 553 -15.81 1.13 -26.30
CA PHE A 553 -15.51 0.33 -25.12
C PHE A 553 -16.49 -0.85 -24.96
N VAL A 554 -16.01 -1.96 -24.40
CA VAL A 554 -16.83 -3.16 -24.12
C VAL A 554 -18.02 -2.84 -23.20
N ASN A 555 -17.77 -2.14 -22.09
CA ASN A 555 -18.83 -1.64 -21.21
C ASN A 555 -18.32 -0.45 -20.38
N ALA A 556 -18.39 0.74 -20.96
CA ALA A 556 -17.97 1.98 -20.30
C ALA A 556 -18.73 2.25 -18.98
N ALA A 557 -20.03 1.97 -18.93
CA ALA A 557 -20.87 2.21 -17.76
C ALA A 557 -20.45 1.33 -16.56
N GLY A 558 -19.97 0.12 -16.82
CA GLY A 558 -19.42 -0.80 -15.82
C GLY A 558 -17.90 -0.70 -15.65
N SER A 559 -17.26 0.40 -16.08
CA SER A 559 -15.81 0.62 -16.00
C SER A 559 -14.94 -0.38 -16.79
N ASN A 560 -15.53 -1.19 -17.67
CA ASN A 560 -14.78 -2.05 -18.58
C ASN A 560 -14.42 -1.27 -19.85
N LEU A 561 -13.26 -0.61 -19.79
CA LEU A 561 -12.73 0.27 -20.83
C LEU A 561 -11.83 -0.45 -21.84
N ARG A 562 -11.91 -1.79 -21.92
CA ARG A 562 -11.31 -2.57 -23.01
C ARG A 562 -12.00 -2.25 -24.33
N LEU A 563 -11.27 -2.38 -25.44
CA LEU A 563 -11.74 -2.04 -26.77
C LEU A 563 -12.56 -3.18 -27.39
N LEU A 564 -13.64 -2.84 -28.10
CA LEU A 564 -14.32 -3.78 -28.99
C LEU A 564 -13.48 -4.01 -30.27
N PRO A 565 -13.64 -5.15 -30.97
CA PRO A 565 -12.78 -5.54 -32.10
C PRO A 565 -12.74 -4.56 -33.28
N CYS A 566 -13.74 -3.71 -33.43
CA CYS A 566 -13.86 -2.71 -34.50
C CYS A 566 -13.44 -1.30 -34.05
N SER A 567 -12.90 -1.16 -32.84
CA SER A 567 -12.58 0.13 -32.25
C SER A 567 -11.60 0.91 -33.12
N PRO A 568 -11.80 2.23 -33.31
CA PRO A 568 -10.84 3.08 -34.01
C PRO A 568 -9.56 3.32 -33.20
N ALA A 569 -9.51 2.90 -31.93
CA ALA A 569 -8.31 3.01 -31.10
C ALA A 569 -7.31 1.87 -31.34
N ILE A 570 -7.74 0.76 -31.96
CA ILE A 570 -6.89 -0.40 -32.21
C ILE A 570 -5.86 -0.05 -33.29
N ASP A 571 -4.59 -0.38 -33.03
CA ASP A 571 -3.44 -0.13 -33.91
C ASP A 571 -3.28 1.34 -34.35
N ALA A 572 -3.86 2.29 -33.61
CA ALA A 572 -3.90 3.69 -34.02
C ALA A 572 -2.86 4.58 -33.29
N GLY A 573 -2.21 4.05 -32.25
CA GLY A 573 -1.18 4.72 -31.48
C GLY A 573 0.23 4.60 -32.05
N THR A 574 1.23 5.06 -31.27
CA THR A 574 2.67 4.90 -31.60
C THR A 574 3.41 4.12 -30.54
N ALA A 575 4.27 3.17 -30.93
CA ALA A 575 5.12 2.44 -29.97
C ALA A 575 6.11 3.34 -29.19
N ALA A 576 6.38 4.56 -29.68
CA ALA A 576 7.35 5.47 -29.07
C ALA A 576 6.90 5.97 -27.69
N GLY A 577 7.49 5.39 -26.63
CA GLY A 577 7.23 5.72 -25.23
C GLY A 577 6.08 4.92 -24.61
N ALA A 578 5.47 3.99 -25.34
CA ALA A 578 4.46 3.10 -24.80
C ALA A 578 5.07 2.08 -23.81
N PRO A 579 4.35 1.70 -22.75
CA PRO A 579 4.79 0.63 -21.85
C PRO A 579 4.80 -0.73 -22.59
N PRO A 580 5.63 -1.71 -22.17
CA PRO A 580 5.74 -3.00 -22.85
C PRO A 580 4.56 -3.95 -22.58
N ILE A 581 3.77 -3.67 -21.55
CA ILE A 581 2.54 -4.38 -21.20
C ILE A 581 1.41 -3.38 -20.94
N ASP A 582 0.19 -3.80 -21.21
CA ASP A 582 -1.02 -3.05 -20.90
C ASP A 582 -1.49 -3.28 -19.46
N LEU A 583 -2.63 -2.68 -19.10
CA LEU A 583 -3.17 -2.79 -17.73
C LEU A 583 -3.77 -4.18 -17.41
N ASP A 584 -3.90 -5.05 -18.41
CA ASP A 584 -4.23 -6.47 -18.25
C ASP A 584 -2.99 -7.36 -18.14
N GLY A 585 -1.80 -6.78 -18.15
CA GLY A 585 -0.53 -7.52 -18.19
C GLY A 585 -0.26 -8.16 -19.55
N ASN A 586 -1.04 -7.83 -20.59
CA ASN A 586 -0.83 -8.35 -21.93
C ASN A 586 0.30 -7.60 -22.65
N PRO A 587 1.02 -8.25 -23.58
CA PRO A 587 2.04 -7.59 -24.39
C PRO A 587 1.49 -6.41 -25.20
N ARG A 588 2.30 -5.34 -25.28
CA ARG A 588 2.08 -4.15 -26.10
C ARG A 588 3.35 -3.87 -26.94
N PRO A 589 3.28 -3.91 -28.29
CA PRO A 589 2.10 -4.21 -29.11
C PRO A 589 1.67 -5.69 -29.01
N TYR A 590 0.43 -5.99 -29.40
CA TYR A 590 -0.05 -7.36 -29.56
C TYR A 590 0.94 -8.21 -30.40
N VAL A 591 1.27 -9.42 -29.92
CA VAL A 591 2.34 -10.28 -30.48
C VAL A 591 2.12 -10.66 -31.96
N GLY A 592 0.88 -10.62 -32.46
CA GLY A 592 0.57 -10.89 -33.86
C GLY A 592 0.86 -9.72 -34.83
N MET A 593 1.16 -8.52 -34.32
CA MET A 593 1.43 -7.31 -35.10
C MET A 593 2.76 -6.67 -34.67
N VAL A 594 3.47 -6.05 -35.63
CA VAL A 594 4.92 -5.77 -35.45
C VAL A 594 5.28 -4.34 -35.03
N SER A 595 4.35 -3.38 -34.94
CA SER A 595 4.76 -1.99 -34.63
C SER A 595 3.74 -0.98 -34.12
N LEU A 596 2.43 -1.26 -34.16
CA LEU A 596 1.40 -0.30 -33.74
C LEU A 596 0.82 -0.73 -32.40
N VAL A 597 0.52 0.25 -31.55
CA VAL A 597 -0.06 0.04 -30.22
C VAL A 597 -1.43 0.66 -30.19
N ASP A 598 -2.29 0.15 -29.33
CA ASP A 598 -3.60 0.73 -29.14
C ASP A 598 -3.52 2.03 -28.34
N MET A 599 -4.44 2.94 -28.61
CA MET A 599 -4.65 4.09 -27.73
C MET A 599 -5.35 3.63 -26.45
N GLY A 600 -4.99 4.26 -25.33
CA GLY A 600 -5.54 3.96 -24.01
C GLY A 600 -4.70 2.97 -23.20
N ALA A 601 -5.22 2.60 -22.04
CA ALA A 601 -4.56 1.74 -21.05
C ALA A 601 -4.60 0.24 -21.39
N TYR A 602 -5.45 -0.17 -22.33
CA TYR A 602 -5.60 -1.58 -22.72
C TYR A 602 -5.09 -1.79 -24.15
N GLU A 603 -4.60 -2.99 -24.43
CA GLU A 603 -4.18 -3.46 -25.75
C GLU A 603 -5.07 -4.64 -26.15
N TYR A 604 -5.79 -4.49 -27.26
CA TYR A 604 -6.62 -5.53 -27.83
C TYR A 604 -5.76 -6.67 -28.38
N GLN A 605 -5.94 -7.88 -27.83
CA GLN A 605 -5.13 -9.06 -28.15
C GLN A 605 -5.69 -9.83 -29.35
N GLY A 606 -5.90 -9.16 -30.49
CA GLY A 606 -6.39 -9.78 -31.70
C GLY A 606 -6.34 -8.87 -32.92
N ASP A 607 -6.65 -9.41 -34.10
CA ASP A 607 -6.67 -8.63 -35.33
C ASP A 607 -7.89 -7.68 -35.37
N PRO A 608 -7.73 -6.43 -35.83
CA PRO A 608 -8.83 -5.48 -35.94
C PRO A 608 -9.90 -5.96 -36.94
N MET A 609 -11.16 -5.82 -36.54
CA MET A 609 -12.36 -6.16 -37.32
C MET A 609 -13.12 -4.91 -37.79
N ALA A 610 -12.39 -3.84 -38.11
CA ALA A 610 -12.99 -2.59 -38.61
C ALA A 610 -13.87 -2.84 -39.84
N ILE A 611 -15.04 -2.20 -39.87
CA ILE A 611 -15.96 -2.26 -41.02
C ILE A 611 -15.65 -1.09 -41.95
N THR A 612 -15.31 -1.38 -43.20
CA THR A 612 -15.24 -0.37 -44.26
C THR A 612 -16.50 -0.42 -45.09
N LEU A 613 -17.21 0.71 -45.19
CA LEU A 613 -18.48 0.83 -45.92
C LEU A 613 -18.29 1.76 -47.12
N ASN A 614 -18.53 1.24 -48.33
CA ASN A 614 -18.42 1.96 -49.59
C ASN A 614 -19.81 2.32 -50.14
N ASP A 615 -19.84 3.14 -51.20
CA ASP A 615 -21.08 3.49 -51.89
C ASP A 615 -21.87 2.24 -52.31
N PRO A 616 -23.17 2.16 -51.97
CA PRO A 616 -23.99 1.01 -52.31
C PRO A 616 -24.29 0.98 -53.80
N THR A 617 -24.47 -0.22 -54.35
CA THR A 617 -24.92 -0.36 -55.74
C THR A 617 -26.44 -0.31 -55.79
N VAL A 618 -26.97 0.68 -56.51
CA VAL A 618 -28.41 0.96 -56.58
C VAL A 618 -28.95 0.65 -57.97
N THR A 619 -29.99 -0.19 -58.04
CA THR A 619 -30.79 -0.40 -59.25
C THR A 619 -32.15 0.25 -59.06
N GLN A 620 -32.45 1.27 -59.86
CA GLN A 620 -33.69 2.03 -59.77
C GLN A 620 -34.90 1.21 -60.27
N PRO A 621 -36.11 1.41 -59.71
CA PRO A 621 -37.34 0.88 -60.27
C PRO A 621 -37.55 1.32 -61.72
N THR A 622 -38.21 0.48 -62.52
CA THR A 622 -38.60 0.80 -63.90
C THR A 622 -40.11 0.65 -64.08
N CYS A 623 -40.65 1.10 -65.22
CA CYS A 623 -42.07 0.91 -65.51
C CYS A 623 -42.47 -0.58 -65.65
N ALA A 624 -41.54 -1.46 -66.02
CA ALA A 624 -41.77 -2.90 -66.12
C ALA A 624 -41.62 -3.63 -64.78
N LEU A 625 -40.86 -3.05 -63.84
CA LEU A 625 -40.61 -3.60 -62.51
C LEU A 625 -40.66 -2.45 -61.48
N PRO A 626 -41.79 -2.26 -60.76
CA PRO A 626 -42.01 -1.10 -59.89
C PRO A 626 -41.24 -1.17 -58.56
N THR A 627 -40.16 -1.95 -58.51
CA THR A 627 -39.30 -2.14 -57.34
C THR A 627 -37.83 -2.06 -57.75
N GLY A 628 -36.99 -1.48 -56.90
CA GLY A 628 -35.55 -1.39 -57.07
C GLY A 628 -34.78 -2.41 -56.21
N THR A 629 -33.45 -2.30 -56.25
CA THR A 629 -32.53 -3.13 -55.46
C THR A 629 -31.40 -2.27 -54.91
N ILE A 630 -31.00 -2.53 -53.66
CA ILE A 630 -29.82 -1.95 -53.02
C ILE A 630 -28.87 -3.09 -52.65
N VAL A 631 -27.60 -3.00 -53.08
CA VAL A 631 -26.52 -3.88 -52.63
C VAL A 631 -25.58 -3.07 -51.74
N VAL A 632 -25.45 -3.49 -50.49
CA VAL A 632 -24.57 -2.82 -49.51
C VAL A 632 -23.13 -3.29 -49.72
N ASN A 633 -22.23 -2.37 -50.07
CA ASN A 633 -20.83 -2.69 -50.35
C ASN A 633 -19.98 -2.46 -49.10
N ALA A 634 -19.79 -3.50 -48.29
CA ALA A 634 -18.96 -3.43 -47.08
C ALA A 634 -17.92 -4.54 -47.00
N THR A 635 -16.79 -4.26 -46.36
CA THR A 635 -15.71 -5.23 -46.10
C THR A 635 -15.29 -5.20 -44.62
N SER A 636 -15.07 -6.38 -44.05
CA SER A 636 -14.50 -6.60 -42.72
C SER A 636 -13.89 -8.01 -42.68
N SER A 637 -12.97 -8.28 -41.75
CA SER A 637 -12.52 -9.63 -41.41
C SER A 637 -13.55 -10.40 -40.57
N GLY A 638 -14.52 -9.70 -39.96
CA GLY A 638 -15.60 -10.28 -39.18
C GLY A 638 -16.85 -10.63 -40.01
N ILE A 639 -17.73 -11.45 -39.43
CA ILE A 639 -19.04 -11.77 -40.02
C ILE A 639 -19.98 -10.57 -39.85
N MET A 640 -20.51 -10.06 -40.96
CA MET A 640 -21.38 -8.87 -41.01
C MET A 640 -22.85 -9.24 -41.25
N GLU A 641 -23.73 -8.35 -40.78
CA GLU A 641 -25.12 -8.29 -41.21
C GLU A 641 -25.50 -6.85 -41.60
N TYR A 642 -26.53 -6.73 -42.42
CA TYR A 642 -26.87 -5.51 -43.16
C TYR A 642 -28.31 -5.09 -42.87
N SER A 643 -28.55 -3.79 -42.90
CA SER A 643 -29.88 -3.17 -42.75
C SER A 643 -30.05 -2.05 -43.78
N VAL A 644 -31.26 -1.88 -44.33
CA VAL A 644 -31.67 -0.73 -45.16
C VAL A 644 -32.77 0.13 -44.50
N ASP A 645 -33.20 -0.22 -43.30
CA ASP A 645 -34.30 0.41 -42.57
C ASP A 645 -33.85 1.02 -41.23
N ASN A 646 -32.62 1.56 -41.21
CA ASN A 646 -32.00 2.19 -40.03
C ASN A 646 -31.83 1.25 -38.81
N GLY A 647 -31.75 -0.06 -39.04
CA GLY A 647 -31.45 -1.07 -38.03
C GLY A 647 -32.70 -1.71 -37.41
N ALA A 648 -33.87 -1.52 -38.01
CA ALA A 648 -35.10 -2.17 -37.55
C ALA A 648 -35.10 -3.66 -37.91
N ASN A 649 -34.57 -4.03 -39.07
CA ASN A 649 -34.39 -5.42 -39.49
C ASN A 649 -32.98 -5.65 -40.04
N TRP A 650 -32.44 -6.84 -39.80
CA TRP A 650 -31.09 -7.23 -40.20
C TRP A 650 -31.12 -8.55 -40.99
N GLN A 651 -30.25 -8.65 -42.00
CA GLN A 651 -30.04 -9.88 -42.77
C GLN A 651 -28.57 -10.08 -43.09
N SER A 652 -28.16 -11.34 -43.27
CA SER A 652 -26.78 -11.70 -43.65
C SER A 652 -26.45 -11.41 -45.11
N SER A 653 -27.47 -11.32 -45.98
CA SER A 653 -27.28 -10.94 -47.38
C SER A 653 -27.09 -9.43 -47.51
N ALA A 654 -26.07 -9.00 -48.26
CA ALA A 654 -25.87 -7.60 -48.60
C ALA A 654 -26.89 -7.06 -49.62
N THR A 655 -27.70 -7.92 -50.25
CA THR A 655 -28.64 -7.55 -51.32
C THR A 655 -30.08 -7.44 -50.81
N PHE A 656 -30.68 -6.27 -51.02
CA PHE A 656 -32.07 -5.95 -50.70
C PHE A 656 -32.84 -5.70 -51.99
N GLY A 657 -33.66 -6.68 -52.41
CA GLY A 657 -34.51 -6.59 -53.60
C GLY A 657 -35.97 -6.29 -53.27
N GLY A 658 -36.78 -5.98 -54.28
CA GLY A 658 -38.22 -5.76 -54.10
C GLY A 658 -38.57 -4.45 -53.38
N LEU A 659 -37.65 -3.50 -53.35
CA LEU A 659 -37.79 -2.24 -52.61
C LEU A 659 -38.65 -1.24 -53.40
N ALA A 660 -39.71 -0.70 -52.82
CA ALA A 660 -40.51 0.36 -53.43
C ALA A 660 -39.70 1.67 -53.58
N PRO A 661 -40.12 2.62 -54.46
CA PRO A 661 -39.55 3.96 -54.45
C PRO A 661 -39.64 4.59 -53.05
N GLY A 662 -38.54 5.16 -52.57
CA GLY A 662 -38.44 5.68 -51.20
C GLY A 662 -37.00 5.91 -50.73
N ASN A 663 -36.88 6.27 -49.45
CA ASN A 663 -35.62 6.56 -48.79
C ASN A 663 -35.20 5.38 -47.90
N TYR A 664 -33.96 4.93 -48.07
CA TYR A 664 -33.39 3.78 -47.35
C TYR A 664 -32.16 4.20 -46.57
N ASN A 665 -32.08 3.82 -45.29
CA ASN A 665 -30.97 4.15 -44.40
C ASN A 665 -30.13 2.90 -44.15
N ILE A 666 -28.96 2.86 -44.77
CA ILE A 666 -28.04 1.73 -44.71
C ILE A 666 -27.24 1.74 -43.41
N LYS A 667 -27.20 0.58 -42.76
CA LYS A 667 -26.31 0.26 -41.65
C LYS A 667 -25.69 -1.12 -41.84
N VAL A 668 -24.47 -1.29 -41.33
CA VAL A 668 -23.76 -2.58 -41.29
C VAL A 668 -23.22 -2.78 -39.89
N ARG A 669 -23.32 -4.01 -39.36
CA ARG A 669 -22.71 -4.34 -38.07
C ARG A 669 -22.07 -5.72 -38.06
N LEU A 670 -21.21 -5.98 -37.06
CA LEU A 670 -20.71 -7.32 -36.80
C LEU A 670 -21.75 -8.16 -36.07
N VAL A 671 -21.98 -9.39 -36.53
CA VAL A 671 -22.88 -10.36 -35.88
C VAL A 671 -22.45 -10.70 -34.44
N PRO A 672 -21.18 -11.06 -34.16
CA PRO A 672 -20.78 -11.41 -32.78
C PRO A 672 -20.75 -10.21 -31.83
N THR A 673 -20.66 -8.99 -32.38
CA THR A 673 -20.52 -7.75 -31.59
C THR A 673 -21.39 -6.65 -32.21
N PRO A 674 -22.71 -6.65 -31.98
CA PRO A 674 -23.63 -5.70 -32.62
C PRO A 674 -23.35 -4.22 -32.35
N ALA A 675 -22.61 -3.90 -31.28
CA ALA A 675 -22.13 -2.55 -30.99
C ALA A 675 -21.10 -2.04 -32.03
N CYS A 676 -20.47 -2.95 -32.78
CA CYS A 676 -19.67 -2.62 -33.96
C CYS A 676 -20.58 -2.32 -35.15
N GLU A 677 -21.20 -1.15 -35.15
CA GLU A 677 -22.12 -0.69 -36.17
C GLU A 677 -21.56 0.54 -36.92
N VAL A 678 -21.67 0.53 -38.25
CA VAL A 678 -21.30 1.65 -39.11
C VAL A 678 -22.52 2.09 -39.91
N VAL A 679 -22.78 3.40 -39.91
CA VAL A 679 -23.84 4.04 -40.70
C VAL A 679 -23.26 4.55 -42.01
N TYR A 680 -23.95 4.31 -43.12
CA TYR A 680 -23.55 4.90 -44.40
C TYR A 680 -23.67 6.43 -44.34
N THR A 681 -22.57 7.13 -44.58
CA THR A 681 -22.47 8.59 -44.36
C THR A 681 -23.32 9.41 -45.32
N SER A 682 -23.67 8.84 -46.48
CA SER A 682 -24.51 9.49 -47.52
C SER A 682 -25.96 9.00 -47.50
N ASN A 683 -26.43 8.48 -46.36
CA ASN A 683 -27.85 8.20 -46.15
C ASN A 683 -28.71 9.48 -46.22
N PRO A 684 -29.98 9.39 -46.65
CA PRO A 684 -30.62 8.19 -47.17
C PRO A 684 -30.26 7.91 -48.65
N VAL A 685 -30.18 6.63 -48.99
CA VAL A 685 -30.14 6.17 -50.38
C VAL A 685 -31.54 6.23 -50.97
N MET A 686 -31.69 6.93 -52.09
CA MET A 686 -33.00 7.15 -52.72
C MET A 686 -33.26 6.18 -53.88
N LEU A 687 -34.40 5.49 -53.81
CA LEU A 687 -35.02 4.85 -54.97
C LEU A 687 -36.07 5.80 -55.55
N ILE A 688 -35.81 6.32 -56.74
CA ILE A 688 -36.62 7.33 -57.39
C ILE A 688 -37.76 6.63 -58.15
N ASN A 689 -38.96 7.17 -58.02
CA ASN A 689 -40.07 6.74 -58.84
C ASN A 689 -39.78 7.11 -60.32
N PRO A 690 -39.81 6.17 -61.29
CA PRO A 690 -39.59 6.50 -62.70
C PRO A 690 -40.62 7.48 -63.29
N PHE A 691 -41.66 7.85 -62.54
CA PHE A 691 -42.63 8.88 -62.92
C PHE A 691 -42.40 10.21 -62.17
N SER A 692 -42.30 11.33 -62.89
CA SER A 692 -42.47 12.69 -62.33
C SER A 692 -43.94 13.13 -62.47
N VAL A 693 -44.69 13.20 -61.38
CA VAL A 693 -46.12 13.58 -61.39
C VAL A 693 -46.28 15.08 -61.11
N THR A 694 -46.86 15.81 -62.07
CA THR A 694 -47.52 17.10 -61.84
C THR A 694 -48.99 16.84 -61.45
N THR A 695 -49.28 17.02 -60.17
CA THR A 695 -50.55 17.23 -59.43
C THR A 695 -51.97 16.90 -59.97
N THR A 696 -52.20 16.14 -61.05
CA THR A 696 -53.59 15.87 -61.51
C THR A 696 -53.99 14.43 -61.87
N ASP A 697 -53.20 13.39 -61.58
CA ASP A 697 -53.61 12.01 -61.88
C ASP A 697 -53.81 11.11 -60.65
N THR A 698 -55.01 10.52 -60.54
CA THR A 698 -55.30 9.35 -59.70
C THR A 698 -55.07 8.08 -60.50
N TRP A 699 -54.16 7.20 -60.06
CA TRP A 699 -53.72 6.07 -60.89
C TRP A 699 -53.46 4.78 -60.11
N THR A 700 -53.93 3.66 -60.66
CA THR A 700 -53.77 2.30 -60.14
C THR A 700 -53.13 1.39 -61.20
N GLY A 701 -51.82 1.11 -61.08
CA GLY A 701 -51.11 0.11 -61.89
C GLY A 701 -50.76 0.53 -63.32
N CYS A 702 -49.54 0.16 -63.77
CA CYS A 702 -48.80 0.58 -64.99
C CYS A 702 -49.51 0.50 -66.36
N VAL A 703 -50.70 1.09 -66.53
CA VAL A 703 -51.31 1.37 -67.83
C VAL A 703 -52.11 2.67 -67.78
N SER A 704 -51.73 3.65 -68.61
CA SER A 704 -52.53 4.87 -68.77
C SER A 704 -53.72 4.49 -69.64
N THR A 705 -54.92 4.59 -69.10
CA THR A 705 -56.15 4.39 -69.88
C THR A 705 -56.75 5.68 -70.40
N ASP A 706 -56.03 6.81 -70.39
CA ASP A 706 -56.56 8.04 -70.98
C ASP A 706 -56.06 8.25 -72.42
N TRP A 707 -56.84 7.73 -73.37
CA TRP A 707 -56.69 7.98 -74.81
C TRP A 707 -57.58 9.12 -75.32
N ALA A 708 -57.94 10.10 -74.48
CA ALA A 708 -58.95 11.08 -74.86
C ALA A 708 -58.58 12.57 -74.76
N VAL A 709 -57.33 13.00 -75.01
CA VAL A 709 -57.11 14.41 -75.44
C VAL A 709 -55.97 14.55 -76.45
N ALA A 710 -56.30 15.06 -77.63
CA ALA A 710 -55.33 15.44 -78.65
C ALA A 710 -54.63 16.75 -78.24
N GLY A 711 -53.29 16.75 -78.18
CA GLY A 711 -52.49 17.97 -78.14
C GLY A 711 -51.41 18.02 -77.07
N ASN A 712 -50.34 17.24 -77.22
CA ASN A 712 -49.02 17.62 -76.72
C ASN A 712 -47.93 16.91 -77.52
N TRP A 713 -47.73 17.40 -78.76
CA TRP A 713 -46.59 17.04 -79.60
C TRP A 713 -45.50 18.10 -79.45
N ARG A 714 -44.46 17.82 -78.66
CA ARG A 714 -43.09 18.35 -78.78
C ARG A 714 -42.15 17.43 -77.99
N MET A 715 -41.02 16.92 -78.46
CA MET A 715 -40.38 16.79 -79.77
C MET A 715 -39.16 15.89 -79.48
N ALA A 716 -38.96 14.78 -80.19
CA ALA A 716 -37.65 14.14 -80.27
C ALA A 716 -37.35 13.90 -81.74
N LEU A 717 -36.49 14.76 -82.26
CA LEU A 717 -35.90 14.67 -83.58
C LEU A 717 -35.15 13.35 -83.72
N TYR A 718 -35.57 12.51 -84.66
CA TYR A 718 -34.67 11.61 -85.37
C TYR A 718 -34.65 12.04 -86.85
N PRO A 719 -33.50 12.40 -87.42
CA PRO A 719 -33.31 12.27 -88.85
C PRO A 719 -32.94 10.81 -89.16
N ARG A 720 -33.69 10.20 -90.09
CA ARG A 720 -33.24 9.03 -90.85
C ARG A 720 -31.90 9.34 -91.54
N LEU A 721 -31.01 8.36 -91.66
CA LEU A 721 -30.63 7.89 -92.99
C LEU A 721 -30.01 6.48 -93.01
N ALA A 722 -30.43 5.76 -94.05
CA ALA A 722 -29.87 4.59 -94.72
C ALA A 722 -30.38 3.18 -94.34
N ILE A 723 -30.68 2.28 -95.27
CA ILE A 723 -30.86 2.26 -96.76
C ILE A 723 -31.63 0.94 -97.06
N THR A 724 -32.36 0.93 -98.19
CA THR A 724 -33.13 -0.15 -98.87
C THR A 724 -34.41 -0.66 -98.23
#